data_AF-A0A8J8MJ20-F1
#
_entry.id   AF-A0A8J8MJ20-F1
#
_cell.length_a   1.000
_cell.length_b   1.000
_cell.length_c   1.000
_cell.angle_alpha   90.00
_cell.angle_beta   90.00
_cell.angle_gamma   90.00
#
_symmetry.space_group_name_H-M   'P 1'
#
loop_
_entity.id
_entity.type
_entity.pdbx_description
1 polymer ?
#
loop_
_entity_poly.entity_id
_entity_poly.type
_entity_poly.pdbx_seq_one_letter_code
_entity_poly.pdbx_strand_id
1 'polypeptide(L)'
;MKKILCVLLVGVLCVYPMVSGKSTSKVYAYANGSYFIQPAYTATTLKVIDRADLTLKQRPMIAALQGLIANKTSNQIYITDSTNGDGYYQHGDAYLRWLNDLRDNYNVSYTTTTDAWSLVNQYKQYIDGYILYQDGDSSINVASSLAGVLNAIPVEASLESTVMGYGLSKVIDVRGKDEAWCKDNYWHLFNHDVIIEQKEENELCMRDFAAMHKCMVFYDGTQNSSWRTSLMQAMNDDAVIMGWGLVSGSENGFIINSGQNGVHYLPADWGKNLSVLSGFNPRTSYTQNTHTDPAYEENVHYVTFIMSDGDNLQWTLARGMEDKWWGNTARGDFDMGWSFPPSLMRLAPTVMNWHYDTASTGTGRDNFVVGPSGGGFFFPGDYPTAEHSLHLQRLNEFMGIADMNSVMLLGYNDWNNTAMFDRYTAQSNIDGLFYFEWYGFGLDTHGRTIKWSNNKPVMSGGAKLFERKNECVSTINSGSTNVYTDGAYTAVYVQAWEPNIMDNVKYVVDRLNSNVRVVTPEEMIKVVNHFRNPNNPVDPPIQGQVQVNLSSNFNADGFSYDANLADGDLAGGYAYSADLVNNEQQYERIIYQLGSFTDGQLNSMYCAGQTIDLPDGQFAEVRLLGSSTYGNKSGSFTLNYTDGTSSVVNVTMQDWCQYGSNQKIVQTMDHRHDKNANTGETITNYIFAYYLTANANKTISSIKVPQNNNMHVFAMTLKP
;
A
#
# COMPACT_ATOMS: atom_id res chain seq x y z
N MET A 1 60.43 32.15 -44.78
CA MET A 1 59.44 31.54 -45.70
C MET A 1 58.11 32.28 -45.44
N LYS A 2 57.71 33.27 -46.27
CA LYS A 2 56.65 33.16 -47.31
C LYS A 2 55.47 32.28 -46.86
N LYS A 3 54.17 32.61 -46.92
CA LYS A 3 53.32 33.72 -47.39
C LYS A 3 51.90 33.37 -46.85
N ILE A 4 51.17 34.30 -46.21
CA ILE A 4 49.89 34.91 -46.67
C ILE A 4 48.71 33.93 -46.93
N LEU A 5 47.60 34.03 -46.19
CA LEU A 5 46.34 34.73 -46.61
C LEU A 5 45.17 34.48 -45.62
N CYS A 6 44.40 35.54 -45.36
CA CYS A 6 43.13 35.62 -44.62
C CYS A 6 41.98 34.81 -45.22
N VAL A 7 40.91 34.55 -44.43
CA VAL A 7 39.49 34.91 -44.70
C VAL A 7 38.57 34.45 -43.53
N LEU A 8 37.63 35.32 -43.15
CA LEU A 8 36.49 35.10 -42.23
C LEU A 8 35.47 34.07 -42.75
N LEU A 9 34.77 33.33 -41.86
CA LEU A 9 33.29 33.30 -41.74
C LEU A 9 32.75 32.29 -40.70
N VAL A 10 32.01 32.84 -39.73
CA VAL A 10 30.80 32.41 -39.00
C VAL A 10 30.36 30.92 -39.06
N GLY A 11 30.14 30.33 -37.88
CA GLY A 11 29.32 29.14 -37.68
C GLY A 11 28.92 28.98 -36.20
N VAL A 12 27.68 29.34 -35.88
CA VAL A 12 27.02 29.22 -34.56
C VAL A 12 26.86 27.76 -34.17
N LEU A 13 27.26 27.40 -32.94
CA LEU A 13 26.73 26.26 -32.18
C LEU A 13 26.86 26.58 -30.69
N CYS A 14 25.83 27.21 -30.13
CA CYS A 14 25.65 27.30 -28.68
C CYS A 14 25.25 25.91 -28.18
N VAL A 15 26.19 25.20 -27.58
CA VAL A 15 25.90 24.02 -26.77
C VAL A 15 25.60 24.52 -25.36
N TYR A 16 24.33 24.46 -24.98
CA TYR A 16 23.90 24.58 -23.58
C TYR A 16 24.63 23.52 -22.75
N PRO A 17 25.31 23.85 -21.64
CA PRO A 17 25.70 22.83 -20.70
C PRO A 17 24.42 22.31 -20.03
N MET A 18 24.19 21.01 -20.20
CA MET A 18 23.22 20.23 -19.44
C MET A 18 23.32 20.60 -17.96
N VAL A 19 22.14 20.86 -17.36
CA VAL A 19 21.95 21.01 -15.93
C VAL A 19 22.59 19.81 -15.24
N SER A 20 23.71 20.07 -14.56
CA SER A 20 24.39 19.11 -13.71
C SER A 20 23.45 18.74 -12.55
N GLY A 21 23.41 17.45 -12.23
CA GLY A 21 22.55 16.87 -11.21
C GLY A 21 22.52 17.65 -9.90
N LYS A 22 21.34 17.64 -9.27
CA LYS A 22 21.13 18.08 -7.89
C LYS A 22 22.25 17.49 -7.02
N SER A 23 23.00 18.38 -6.38
CA SER A 23 24.02 18.06 -5.40
C SER A 23 23.45 17.14 -4.32
N THR A 24 24.00 15.94 -4.20
CA THR A 24 23.77 15.01 -3.10
C THR A 24 24.40 15.58 -1.83
N SER A 25 23.77 16.55 -1.17
CA SER A 25 24.17 17.02 0.17
C SER A 25 23.17 17.95 0.84
N LYS A 26 21.95 17.50 1.14
CA LYS A 26 21.14 18.02 2.27
C LYS A 26 20.20 16.94 2.84
N VAL A 27 20.74 15.84 3.33
CA VAL A 27 20.03 15.02 4.33
C VAL A 27 20.36 15.63 5.69
N TYR A 28 19.69 16.72 6.06
CA TYR A 28 19.53 17.06 7.46
C TYR A 28 18.26 16.37 7.92
N ALA A 29 18.46 15.26 8.64
CA ALA A 29 17.42 14.67 9.47
C ALA A 29 16.86 15.76 10.39
N TYR A 30 15.54 15.94 10.32
CA TYR A 30 14.75 16.73 11.26
C TYR A 30 15.01 16.24 12.68
N ALA A 31 14.97 17.15 13.66
CA ALA A 31 14.99 16.75 15.06
C ALA A 31 13.76 15.91 15.45
N ASN A 32 12.62 16.00 14.71
CA ASN A 32 11.32 15.42 15.12
C ASN A 32 10.50 14.70 14.02
N GLY A 33 11.00 14.51 12.79
CA GLY A 33 10.41 13.57 11.80
C GLY A 33 9.00 13.84 11.19
N SER A 34 8.31 14.94 11.49
CA SER A 34 6.92 15.21 11.02
C SER A 34 6.81 16.43 10.08
N TYR A 35 5.97 16.34 9.04
CA TYR A 35 5.55 17.48 8.20
C TYR A 35 4.85 18.58 9.01
N PHE A 36 4.11 18.15 10.03
CA PHE A 36 3.15 18.97 10.75
C PHE A 36 3.68 19.34 12.12
N ILE A 37 3.67 20.64 12.40
CA ILE A 37 4.10 21.23 13.66
C ILE A 37 2.88 21.31 14.58
N GLN A 38 2.96 20.62 15.72
CA GLN A 38 1.95 20.75 16.77
C GLN A 38 2.00 22.17 17.36
N PRO A 39 0.86 22.83 17.59
CA PRO A 39 0.86 24.13 18.23
C PRO A 39 1.42 24.07 19.66
N ALA A 40 1.96 25.19 20.12
CA ALA A 40 2.58 25.29 21.45
C ALA A 40 1.59 25.09 22.61
N TYR A 41 0.28 25.21 22.36
CA TYR A 41 -0.77 25.05 23.37
C TYR A 41 -1.89 24.12 22.89
N THR A 42 -2.27 23.18 23.75
CA THR A 42 -3.53 22.44 23.64
C THR A 42 -4.68 23.31 24.13
N ALA A 43 -5.80 23.35 23.40
CA ALA A 43 -6.98 24.09 23.80
C ALA A 43 -7.59 23.52 25.09
N THR A 44 -7.97 24.40 26.02
CA THR A 44 -8.72 24.07 27.26
C THR A 44 -10.03 24.85 27.34
N THR A 45 -10.08 26.00 26.67
CA THR A 45 -11.27 26.83 26.52
C THR A 45 -11.40 27.28 25.07
N LEU A 46 -12.62 27.25 24.53
CA LEU A 46 -12.91 27.68 23.16
C LEU A 46 -13.93 28.82 23.12
N LYS A 47 -13.67 29.81 22.27
CA LYS A 47 -14.65 30.77 21.77
C LYS A 47 -15.20 30.26 20.45
N VAL A 48 -16.42 29.76 20.50
CA VAL A 48 -17.09 29.14 19.35
C VAL A 48 -17.88 30.21 18.60
N ILE A 49 -17.66 30.30 17.30
CA ILE A 49 -18.44 31.13 16.39
C ILE A 49 -18.89 30.29 15.20
N ASP A 50 -20.13 30.45 14.78
CA ASP A 50 -20.61 29.74 13.60
C ASP A 50 -20.19 30.48 12.32
N ARG A 51 -19.88 29.74 11.26
CA ARG A 51 -19.61 30.31 9.94
C ARG A 51 -20.76 31.19 9.45
N ALA A 52 -22.00 30.89 9.82
CA ALA A 52 -23.17 31.70 9.51
C ALA A 52 -23.13 33.11 10.12
N ASP A 53 -22.47 33.25 11.28
CA ASP A 53 -22.32 34.51 11.99
C ASP A 53 -21.13 35.34 11.47
N LEU A 54 -20.37 34.80 10.51
CA LEU A 54 -19.26 35.47 9.83
C LEU A 54 -19.68 35.91 8.43
N THR A 55 -19.59 37.21 8.16
CA THR A 55 -19.65 37.71 6.77
C THR A 55 -18.49 37.13 5.95
N LEU A 56 -18.64 37.01 4.63
CA LEU A 56 -17.58 36.52 3.72
C LEU A 56 -16.23 37.20 4.00
N LYS A 57 -16.27 38.51 4.24
CA LYS A 57 -15.12 39.37 4.49
C LYS A 57 -14.47 39.19 5.87
N GLN A 58 -15.21 38.68 6.85
CA GLN A 58 -14.69 38.39 8.19
C GLN A 58 -14.05 36.99 8.27
N ARG A 59 -14.38 36.07 7.35
CA ARG A 59 -13.90 34.68 7.39
C ARG A 59 -12.38 34.56 7.34
N PRO A 60 -11.64 35.23 6.41
CA PRO A 60 -10.18 35.13 6.39
C PRO A 60 -9.56 35.69 7.66
N MET A 61 -10.12 36.81 8.15
CA MET A 61 -9.65 37.51 9.34
C MET A 61 -9.74 36.61 10.58
N ILE A 62 -10.89 35.95 10.79
CA ILE A 62 -11.11 35.12 11.97
C ILE A 62 -10.41 33.76 11.86
N ALA A 63 -10.35 33.15 10.66
CA ALA A 63 -9.59 31.92 10.45
C ALA A 63 -8.09 32.14 10.71
N ALA A 64 -7.49 33.19 10.14
CA ALA A 64 -6.08 33.50 10.42
C ALA A 64 -5.85 33.84 11.89
N LEU A 65 -6.75 34.60 12.54
CA LEU A 65 -6.66 34.88 13.98
C LEU A 65 -6.64 33.59 14.80
N GLN A 66 -7.51 32.62 14.47
CA GLN A 66 -7.53 31.30 15.10
C GLN A 66 -6.17 30.60 15.00
N GLY A 67 -5.57 30.59 13.81
CA GLY A 67 -4.23 30.02 13.59
C GLY A 67 -3.12 30.73 14.37
N LEU A 68 -3.13 32.06 14.38
CA LEU A 68 -2.11 32.87 15.06
C LEU A 68 -2.10 32.64 16.58
N ILE A 69 -3.28 32.51 17.20
CA ILE A 69 -3.39 32.36 18.65
C ILE A 69 -3.12 30.93 19.14
N ALA A 70 -3.16 29.92 18.26
CA ALA A 70 -2.91 28.52 18.63
C ALA A 70 -1.52 28.32 19.28
N ASN A 71 -0.53 29.12 18.86
CA ASN A 71 0.82 29.12 19.43
C ASN A 71 1.01 30.07 20.62
N LYS A 72 -0.06 30.70 21.12
CA LYS A 72 0.02 31.79 22.11
C LYS A 72 -0.81 31.56 23.36
N THR A 73 -1.87 30.76 23.28
CA THR A 73 -2.81 30.56 24.39
C THR A 73 -3.61 29.27 24.26
N SER A 74 -4.03 28.71 25.39
CA SER A 74 -4.97 27.58 25.48
C SER A 74 -6.46 28.01 25.45
N ASN A 75 -6.73 29.32 25.38
CA ASN A 75 -8.05 29.89 25.10
C ASN A 75 -8.12 30.29 23.63
N GLN A 76 -8.73 29.43 22.81
CA GLN A 76 -8.64 29.50 21.34
C GLN A 76 -10.00 29.77 20.69
N ILE A 77 -10.01 29.96 19.38
CA ILE A 77 -11.22 30.12 18.56
C ILE A 77 -11.55 28.77 17.94
N TYR A 78 -12.83 28.43 17.84
CA TYR A 78 -13.30 27.27 17.09
C TYR A 78 -14.46 27.70 16.20
N ILE A 79 -14.44 27.26 14.93
CA ILE A 79 -15.41 27.68 13.93
C ILE A 79 -16.30 26.50 13.55
N THR A 80 -17.58 26.58 13.89
CA THR A 80 -18.61 25.62 13.44
C THR A 80 -19.21 26.06 12.11
N ASP A 81 -19.99 25.20 11.48
CA ASP A 81 -20.70 25.49 10.23
C ASP A 81 -22.10 24.86 10.23
N SER A 82 -23.04 25.56 10.86
CA SER A 82 -24.44 25.14 10.95
C SER A 82 -25.21 25.17 9.62
N THR A 83 -24.66 25.80 8.57
CA THR A 83 -25.43 26.23 7.40
C THR A 83 -25.57 25.23 6.26
N ASN A 84 -25.00 24.01 6.34
CA ASN A 84 -24.95 23.09 5.19
C ASN A 84 -24.48 23.80 3.88
N GLY A 85 -23.68 24.88 4.03
CA GLY A 85 -23.73 26.05 3.15
C GLY A 85 -23.01 25.94 1.81
N ASP A 86 -22.69 24.74 1.34
CA ASP A 86 -22.10 24.50 0.00
C ASP A 86 -23.12 23.92 -1.01
N GLY A 87 -24.37 23.67 -0.57
CA GLY A 87 -25.41 23.05 -1.40
C GLY A 87 -25.27 21.54 -1.62
N TYR A 88 -24.22 20.92 -1.07
CA TYR A 88 -23.91 19.48 -1.13
C TYR A 88 -24.04 18.76 0.23
N TYR A 89 -23.98 19.47 1.37
CA TYR A 89 -24.22 18.92 2.71
C TYR A 89 -25.71 18.68 2.97
N GLN A 90 -26.11 17.43 3.25
CA GLN A 90 -27.51 17.12 3.61
C GLN A 90 -27.73 16.99 5.13
N HIS A 91 -26.69 16.73 5.93
CA HIS A 91 -26.86 16.42 7.37
C HIS A 91 -25.74 16.92 8.29
N GLY A 92 -25.90 18.13 8.85
CA GLY A 92 -25.25 18.56 10.10
C GLY A 92 -23.73 18.81 10.04
N ASP A 93 -23.25 19.69 10.91
CA ASP A 93 -21.84 20.06 10.99
C ASP A 93 -20.99 18.96 11.66
N ALA A 94 -20.12 18.29 10.91
CA ALA A 94 -19.13 17.39 11.50
C ALA A 94 -18.20 18.09 12.51
N TYR A 95 -17.96 19.40 12.35
CA TYR A 95 -17.17 20.16 13.32
C TYR A 95 -17.91 20.41 14.64
N LEU A 96 -19.25 20.38 14.64
CA LEU A 96 -20.01 20.33 15.88
C LEU A 96 -19.83 18.98 16.60
N ARG A 97 -19.69 17.87 15.85
CA ARG A 97 -19.36 16.56 16.43
C ARG A 97 -18.00 16.61 17.13
N TRP A 98 -16.98 17.16 16.47
CA TRP A 98 -15.65 17.27 17.06
C TRP A 98 -15.62 18.23 18.24
N LEU A 99 -16.36 19.35 18.18
CA LEU A 99 -16.52 20.24 19.34
C LEU A 99 -17.15 19.52 20.54
N ASN A 100 -18.17 18.69 20.31
CA ASN A 100 -18.79 17.89 21.37
C ASN A 100 -17.81 16.84 21.92
N ASP A 101 -17.05 16.16 21.05
CA ASP A 101 -16.02 15.19 21.46
C ASP A 101 -14.94 15.86 22.32
N LEU A 102 -14.45 17.03 21.93
CA LEU A 102 -13.52 17.82 22.73
C LEU A 102 -14.08 18.18 24.11
N ARG A 103 -15.36 18.52 24.19
CA ARG A 103 -16.05 18.80 25.46
C ARG A 103 -16.15 17.56 26.33
N ASP A 104 -16.65 16.48 25.75
CA ASP A 104 -17.08 15.29 26.49
C ASP A 104 -15.88 14.41 26.89
N ASN A 105 -14.84 14.35 26.05
CA ASN A 105 -13.73 13.42 26.21
C ASN A 105 -12.36 14.09 26.47
N TYR A 106 -12.23 15.40 26.26
CA TYR A 106 -10.93 16.10 26.34
C TYR A 106 -10.91 17.30 27.31
N ASN A 107 -11.91 17.42 28.18
CA ASN A 107 -12.02 18.48 29.20
C ASN A 107 -11.97 19.91 28.60
N VAL A 108 -12.45 20.09 27.38
CA VAL A 108 -12.52 21.41 26.75
C VAL A 108 -13.86 22.07 27.09
N SER A 109 -13.82 23.25 27.69
CA SER A 109 -15.02 24.06 27.85
C SER A 109 -15.16 25.09 26.72
N TYR A 110 -16.38 25.52 26.42
CA TYR A 110 -16.57 26.55 25.40
C TYR A 110 -17.69 27.53 25.73
N THR A 111 -17.60 28.71 25.13
CA THR A 111 -18.68 29.71 25.09
C THR A 111 -18.89 30.13 23.65
N THR A 112 -20.13 30.43 23.26
CA THR A 112 -20.46 30.89 21.92
C THR A 112 -20.42 32.42 21.80
N THR A 113 -20.17 32.92 20.59
CA THR A 113 -20.34 34.33 20.22
C THR A 113 -20.80 34.41 18.78
N THR A 114 -21.57 35.44 18.45
CA THR A 114 -21.99 35.78 17.08
C THR A 114 -21.28 37.03 16.56
N ASP A 115 -20.37 37.62 17.35
CA ASP A 115 -19.67 38.86 17.01
C ASP A 115 -18.19 38.58 16.75
N ALA A 116 -17.81 38.57 15.47
CA ALA A 116 -16.42 38.44 15.03
C ALA A 116 -15.48 39.47 15.68
N TRP A 117 -15.96 40.69 15.92
CA TRP A 117 -15.13 41.75 16.47
C TRP A 117 -14.89 41.58 17.97
N SER A 118 -15.79 40.93 18.70
CA SER A 118 -15.54 40.50 20.08
C SER A 118 -14.31 39.60 20.17
N LEU A 119 -14.12 38.70 19.18
CA LEU A 119 -12.94 37.84 19.08
C LEU A 119 -11.68 38.66 18.80
N VAL A 120 -11.72 39.57 17.82
CA VAL A 120 -10.59 40.46 17.52
C VAL A 120 -10.21 41.26 18.76
N ASN A 121 -11.18 41.86 19.46
CA ASN A 121 -10.90 42.64 20.66
C ASN A 121 -10.29 41.81 21.80
N GLN A 122 -10.75 40.57 21.97
CA GLN A 122 -10.23 39.65 22.98
C GLN A 122 -8.79 39.22 22.69
N TYR A 123 -8.44 39.02 21.42
CA TYR A 123 -7.17 38.40 21.03
C TYR A 123 -6.15 39.34 20.38
N LYS A 124 -6.49 40.63 20.15
CA LYS A 124 -5.61 41.61 19.48
C LYS A 124 -4.22 41.78 20.11
N GLN A 125 -4.07 41.46 21.39
CA GLN A 125 -2.78 41.50 22.11
C GLN A 125 -1.78 40.44 21.62
N TYR A 126 -2.22 39.44 20.86
CA TYR A 126 -1.36 38.37 20.34
C TYR A 126 -0.88 38.60 18.91
N ILE A 127 -1.36 39.66 18.24
CA ILE A 127 -1.07 39.98 16.84
C ILE A 127 -0.49 41.39 16.72
N ASP A 128 0.29 41.63 15.67
CA ASP A 128 1.04 42.87 15.47
C ASP A 128 0.29 43.90 14.60
N GLY A 129 -0.84 43.51 14.00
CA GLY A 129 -1.67 44.40 13.19
C GLY A 129 -2.52 43.68 12.16
N TYR A 130 -2.80 44.35 11.05
CA TYR A 130 -3.55 43.79 9.92
C TYR A 130 -2.84 43.93 8.56
N ILE A 131 -3.15 43.00 7.65
CA ILE A 131 -2.71 42.97 6.26
C ILE A 131 -3.90 43.30 5.38
N LEU A 132 -3.86 44.43 4.67
CA LEU A 132 -4.97 44.88 3.86
C LEU A 132 -5.01 44.16 2.51
N TYR A 133 -6.14 43.54 2.17
CA TYR A 133 -6.36 42.87 0.89
C TYR A 133 -7.69 43.29 0.25
N GLN A 134 -7.92 42.90 -1.00
CA GLN A 134 -9.12 43.19 -1.77
C GLN A 134 -9.84 41.88 -2.10
N ASP A 135 -11.14 41.82 -1.79
CA ASP A 135 -11.99 40.72 -2.25
C ASP A 135 -12.10 40.74 -3.79
N GLY A 136 -12.11 39.55 -4.40
CA GLY A 136 -12.16 39.36 -5.86
C GLY A 136 -10.82 39.38 -6.61
N ASP A 137 -9.69 39.43 -5.92
CA ASP A 137 -8.36 39.21 -6.50
C ASP A 137 -7.49 38.27 -5.64
N SER A 138 -6.31 37.90 -6.15
CA SER A 138 -5.37 36.98 -5.48
C SER A 138 -4.76 37.52 -4.17
N SER A 139 -5.01 38.79 -3.82
CA SER A 139 -4.44 39.39 -2.61
C SER A 139 -4.97 38.77 -1.32
N ILE A 140 -6.11 38.07 -1.34
CA ILE A 140 -6.59 37.27 -0.21
C ILE A 140 -5.61 36.15 0.14
N ASN A 141 -5.05 35.47 -0.87
CA ASN A 141 -4.07 34.40 -0.69
C ASN A 141 -2.70 34.97 -0.27
N VAL A 142 -2.30 36.11 -0.84
CA VAL A 142 -1.11 36.84 -0.40
C VAL A 142 -1.22 37.24 1.07
N ALA A 143 -2.34 37.85 1.48
CA ALA A 143 -2.56 38.27 2.86
C ALA A 143 -2.62 37.08 3.84
N SER A 144 -3.22 35.97 3.41
CA SER A 144 -3.28 34.74 4.22
C SER A 144 -1.92 34.08 4.38
N SER A 145 -1.09 34.06 3.32
CA SER A 145 0.30 33.60 3.37
C SER A 145 1.10 34.41 4.38
N LEU A 146 0.99 35.74 4.29
CA LEU A 146 1.74 36.66 5.12
C LEU A 146 1.29 36.68 6.58
N ALA A 147 0.08 36.20 6.89
CA ALA A 147 -0.49 36.26 8.23
C ALA A 147 0.43 35.63 9.27
N GLY A 148 0.91 34.41 9.02
CA GLY A 148 1.79 33.67 9.95
C GLY A 148 3.20 34.24 10.08
N VAL A 149 3.76 34.80 9.01
CA VAL A 149 5.14 35.33 9.01
C VAL A 149 5.23 36.78 9.49
N LEU A 150 4.16 37.55 9.34
CA LEU A 150 4.05 38.94 9.82
C LEU A 150 3.24 39.05 11.12
N ASN A 151 2.72 37.93 11.64
CA ASN A 151 1.90 37.86 12.85
C ASN A 151 0.71 38.85 12.82
N ALA A 152 0.01 38.93 11.69
CA ALA A 152 -1.02 39.93 11.43
C ALA A 152 -2.23 39.31 10.71
N ILE A 153 -3.44 39.80 11.00
CA ILE A 153 -4.66 39.23 10.42
C ILE A 153 -4.95 39.82 9.02
N PRO A 154 -5.41 39.04 8.04
CA PRO A 154 -5.86 39.55 6.76
C PRO A 154 -7.19 40.29 6.96
N VAL A 155 -7.30 41.50 6.41
CA VAL A 155 -8.48 42.36 6.52
C VAL A 155 -8.86 42.86 5.14
N GLU A 156 -10.12 42.60 4.75
CA GLU A 156 -10.66 43.08 3.49
C GLU A 156 -10.80 44.60 3.51
N ALA A 157 -10.56 45.26 2.37
CA ALA A 157 -10.53 46.70 2.23
C ALA A 157 -11.73 47.43 2.86
N SER A 158 -12.95 46.89 2.75
CA SER A 158 -14.14 47.53 3.34
C SER A 158 -14.25 47.41 4.86
N LEU A 159 -13.46 46.54 5.50
CA LEU A 159 -13.39 46.38 6.96
C LEU A 159 -12.27 47.22 7.60
N GLU A 160 -11.47 47.93 6.81
CA GLU A 160 -10.28 48.64 7.29
C GLU A 160 -10.58 49.67 8.39
N SER A 161 -11.57 50.54 8.17
CA SER A 161 -11.94 51.56 9.17
C SER A 161 -12.40 50.91 10.47
N THR A 162 -13.08 49.76 10.39
CA THR A 162 -13.54 49.02 11.56
C THR A 162 -12.38 48.44 12.33
N VAL A 163 -11.43 47.76 11.68
CA VAL A 163 -10.29 47.14 12.37
C VAL A 163 -9.37 48.18 13.02
N MET A 164 -9.21 49.36 12.40
CA MET A 164 -8.51 50.50 12.99
C MET A 164 -9.21 51.00 14.26
N GLY A 165 -10.55 51.00 14.28
CA GLY A 165 -11.35 51.31 15.46
C GLY A 165 -11.12 50.37 16.64
N TYR A 166 -10.68 49.13 16.39
CA TYR A 166 -10.28 48.16 17.43
C TYR A 166 -8.83 48.34 17.91
N GLY A 167 -8.09 49.30 17.35
CA GLY A 167 -6.73 49.67 17.77
C GLY A 167 -5.62 48.91 17.06
N LEU A 168 -5.91 48.24 15.93
CA LEU A 168 -4.90 47.56 15.11
C LEU A 168 -4.37 48.49 14.02
N SER A 169 -3.06 48.40 13.76
CA SER A 169 -2.37 49.18 12.74
C SER A 169 -2.14 48.36 11.47
N LYS A 170 -2.10 49.03 10.31
CA LYS A 170 -1.75 48.39 9.04
C LYS A 170 -0.28 47.97 9.06
N VAL A 171 -0.02 46.70 8.84
CA VAL A 171 1.33 46.16 8.66
C VAL A 171 1.76 46.31 7.20
N ILE A 172 0.89 45.91 6.26
CA ILE A 172 1.15 46.02 4.83
C ILE A 172 -0.17 46.06 4.03
N ASP A 173 -0.12 46.71 2.87
CA ASP A 173 -1.19 46.72 1.87
C ASP A 173 -0.77 45.85 0.69
N VAL A 174 -1.49 44.77 0.45
CA VAL A 174 -1.18 43.79 -0.62
C VAL A 174 -2.25 43.74 -1.70
N ARG A 175 -3.17 44.72 -1.75
CA ARG A 175 -4.18 44.80 -2.81
C ARG A 175 -3.52 44.81 -4.19
N GLY A 176 -4.06 44.03 -5.12
CA GLY A 176 -3.49 43.86 -6.46
C GLY A 176 -2.13 43.15 -6.52
N LYS A 177 -1.68 42.52 -5.42
CA LYS A 177 -0.54 41.60 -5.42
C LYS A 177 -1.03 40.16 -5.60
N ASP A 178 -0.21 39.35 -6.25
CA ASP A 178 -0.45 37.94 -6.49
C ASP A 178 0.59 37.06 -5.76
N GLU A 179 0.43 35.76 -5.87
CA GLU A 179 1.28 34.78 -5.20
C GLU A 179 2.69 34.72 -5.79
N ALA A 180 2.88 35.12 -7.04
CA ALA A 180 4.20 35.30 -7.62
C ALA A 180 4.95 36.43 -6.90
N TRP A 181 4.31 37.59 -6.70
CA TRP A 181 4.87 38.66 -5.89
C TRP A 181 5.15 38.20 -4.46
N CYS A 182 4.23 37.43 -3.86
CA CYS A 182 4.42 36.90 -2.50
C CYS A 182 5.68 36.01 -2.40
N LYS A 183 5.84 35.07 -3.33
CA LYS A 183 7.02 34.19 -3.42
C LYS A 183 8.30 35.00 -3.59
N ASP A 184 8.35 35.92 -4.55
CA ASP A 184 9.57 36.67 -4.87
C ASP A 184 10.06 37.53 -3.69
N ASN A 185 9.17 37.97 -2.82
CA ASN A 185 9.51 38.88 -1.72
C ASN A 185 9.64 38.17 -0.35
N TYR A 186 8.89 37.08 -0.13
CA TYR A 186 8.72 36.50 1.21
C TYR A 186 9.04 34.99 1.31
N TRP A 187 9.42 34.32 0.22
CA TRP A 187 9.68 32.87 0.22
C TRP A 187 10.59 32.39 1.35
N HIS A 188 11.62 33.16 1.67
CA HIS A 188 12.60 32.85 2.72
C HIS A 188 12.03 32.81 4.15
N LEU A 189 10.79 33.28 4.37
CA LEU A 189 10.11 33.25 5.66
C LEU A 189 9.10 32.11 5.79
N PHE A 190 8.72 31.48 4.68
CA PHE A 190 7.70 30.44 4.67
C PHE A 190 8.25 29.06 5.03
N ASN A 191 7.33 28.20 5.44
CA ASN A 191 7.56 26.77 5.54
C ASN A 191 7.74 26.18 4.12
N HIS A 192 8.77 25.35 3.93
CA HIS A 192 9.08 24.68 2.65
C HIS A 192 8.75 23.17 2.66
N ASP A 193 8.16 22.67 3.74
CA ASP A 193 7.66 21.29 3.88
C ASP A 193 6.15 21.20 3.66
N VAL A 194 5.42 22.29 3.92
CA VAL A 194 3.97 22.35 3.78
C VAL A 194 3.56 23.65 3.10
N ILE A 195 2.80 23.52 2.02
CA ILE A 195 2.18 24.64 1.30
C ILE A 195 0.68 24.42 1.14
N ILE A 196 -0.08 25.50 0.95
CA ILE A 196 -1.55 25.43 0.79
C ILE A 196 -1.95 25.81 -0.63
N GLU A 197 -2.74 24.95 -1.28
CA GLU A 197 -3.40 25.32 -2.54
C GLU A 197 -4.90 25.56 -2.31
N GLN A 198 -5.31 26.82 -2.35
CA GLN A 198 -6.66 27.25 -1.96
C GLN A 198 -7.21 28.31 -2.89
N LYS A 199 -8.33 27.99 -3.53
CA LYS A 199 -9.16 28.94 -4.30
C LYS A 199 -9.46 30.20 -3.50
N GLU A 200 -9.35 31.35 -4.14
CA GLU A 200 -9.64 32.66 -3.55
C GLU A 200 -11.08 32.75 -3.02
N GLU A 201 -12.04 32.09 -3.70
CA GLU A 201 -13.45 32.10 -3.29
C GLU A 201 -13.72 31.27 -2.03
N ASN A 202 -12.74 30.49 -1.54
CA ASN A 202 -12.85 29.83 -0.25
C ASN A 202 -12.17 30.71 0.81
N GLU A 203 -12.97 31.55 1.45
CA GLU A 203 -12.47 32.60 2.33
C GLU A 203 -12.15 32.08 3.74
N LEU A 204 -12.52 30.84 4.07
CA LEU A 204 -12.41 30.32 5.44
C LEU A 204 -11.39 29.19 5.57
N CYS A 205 -11.51 28.16 4.74
CA CYS A 205 -10.84 26.88 4.96
C CYS A 205 -9.33 27.00 4.82
N MET A 206 -8.59 26.19 5.56
CA MET A 206 -7.12 26.13 5.61
C MET A 206 -6.38 27.40 6.05
N ARG A 207 -7.02 28.57 6.15
CA ARG A 207 -6.35 29.84 6.50
C ARG A 207 -5.88 29.88 7.96
N ASP A 208 -6.54 29.14 8.86
CA ASP A 208 -6.07 28.94 10.23
C ASP A 208 -4.79 28.10 10.26
N PHE A 209 -4.77 27.01 9.51
CA PHE A 209 -3.60 26.16 9.39
C PHE A 209 -2.42 26.88 8.74
N ALA A 210 -2.68 27.65 7.68
CA ALA A 210 -1.67 28.45 6.98
C ALA A 210 -1.00 29.48 7.90
N ALA A 211 -1.80 30.20 8.69
CA ALA A 211 -1.28 31.18 9.65
C ALA A 211 -0.45 30.52 10.76
N MET A 212 -0.88 29.34 11.24
CA MET A 212 -0.16 28.60 12.28
C MET A 212 1.18 28.03 11.78
N HIS A 213 1.20 27.48 10.57
CA HIS A 213 2.36 26.81 9.98
C HIS A 213 3.26 27.73 9.16
N LYS A 214 2.89 29.00 8.97
CA LYS A 214 3.60 29.95 8.11
C LYS A 214 3.70 29.44 6.67
N CYS A 215 2.61 28.85 6.17
CA CYS A 215 2.55 28.34 4.82
C CYS A 215 2.30 29.47 3.83
N MET A 216 2.90 29.34 2.65
CA MET A 216 2.40 30.06 1.47
C MET A 216 1.05 29.45 1.06
N VAL A 217 0.09 30.30 0.73
CA VAL A 217 -1.23 29.97 0.19
C VAL A 217 -1.25 30.44 -1.25
N PHE A 218 -1.64 29.57 -2.18
CA PHE A 218 -1.71 29.91 -3.59
C PHE A 218 -2.89 29.27 -4.31
N TYR A 219 -3.25 29.83 -5.45
CA TYR A 219 -4.08 29.15 -6.43
C TYR A 219 -3.63 29.53 -7.84
N ASP A 220 -3.00 28.59 -8.55
CA ASP A 220 -2.46 28.87 -9.88
C ASP A 220 -3.54 28.98 -10.96
N GLY A 221 -4.75 28.46 -10.70
CA GLY A 221 -5.85 28.45 -11.68
C GLY A 221 -5.53 27.65 -12.96
N THR A 222 -4.44 26.87 -12.96
CA THR A 222 -4.03 25.95 -14.01
C THR A 222 -3.55 24.62 -13.41
N GLN A 223 -3.30 23.63 -14.25
CA GLN A 223 -2.81 22.33 -13.77
C GLN A 223 -1.29 22.22 -13.74
N ASN A 224 -0.56 22.97 -14.57
CA ASN A 224 0.86 22.72 -14.82
C ASN A 224 1.62 23.95 -15.36
N SER A 225 1.32 25.15 -14.86
CA SER A 225 2.06 26.34 -15.25
C SER A 225 3.56 26.23 -14.93
N SER A 226 4.38 27.01 -15.63
CA SER A 226 5.80 27.13 -15.33
C SER A 226 6.05 27.71 -13.93
N TRP A 227 5.18 28.61 -13.48
CA TRP A 227 5.24 29.18 -12.15
C TRP A 227 4.97 28.13 -11.07
N ARG A 228 3.88 27.35 -11.21
CA ARG A 228 3.56 26.22 -10.33
C ARG A 228 4.73 25.24 -10.25
N THR A 229 5.27 24.85 -11.40
CA THR A 229 6.44 23.94 -11.47
C THR A 229 7.63 24.53 -10.70
N SER A 230 7.91 25.83 -10.86
CA SER A 230 8.99 26.50 -10.14
C SER A 230 8.77 26.60 -8.62
N LEU A 231 7.51 26.62 -8.19
CA LEU A 231 7.14 26.59 -6.78
C LEU A 231 7.36 25.19 -6.20
N MET A 232 6.90 24.14 -6.89
CA MET A 232 7.14 22.75 -6.47
C MET A 232 8.64 22.43 -6.38
N GLN A 233 9.44 22.89 -7.34
CA GLN A 233 10.90 22.73 -7.35
C GLN A 233 11.61 23.48 -6.21
N ALA A 234 10.96 24.48 -5.62
CA ALA A 234 11.51 25.26 -4.52
C ALA A 234 11.15 24.66 -3.14
N MET A 235 10.24 23.69 -3.09
CA MET A 235 9.90 22.95 -1.87
C MET A 235 11.03 22.01 -1.46
N ASN A 236 11.01 21.59 -0.20
CA ASN A 236 11.88 20.52 0.28
C ASN A 236 11.46 19.16 -0.31
N ASP A 237 12.40 18.22 -0.30
CA ASP A 237 12.18 16.85 -0.78
C ASP A 237 11.01 16.20 -0.02
N ASP A 238 10.08 15.62 -0.79
CA ASP A 238 8.85 14.99 -0.29
C ASP A 238 7.94 15.95 0.51
N ALA A 239 7.91 17.24 0.17
CA ALA A 239 6.95 18.17 0.78
C ALA A 239 5.48 17.82 0.48
N VAL A 240 4.56 18.41 1.25
CA VAL A 240 3.12 18.20 1.12
C VAL A 240 2.39 19.49 0.74
N ILE A 241 1.43 19.36 -0.18
CA ILE A 241 0.42 20.39 -0.48
C ILE A 241 -0.86 19.99 0.27
N MET A 242 -1.34 20.86 1.15
CA MET A 242 -2.69 20.70 1.70
C MET A 242 -3.65 21.64 0.98
N GLY A 243 -4.74 21.10 0.44
CA GLY A 243 -5.63 21.87 -0.42
C GLY A 243 -5.98 21.11 -1.70
N TRP A 244 -6.43 21.80 -2.74
CA TRP A 244 -6.82 21.16 -4.00
C TRP A 244 -6.68 22.09 -5.20
N GLY A 245 -6.12 21.56 -6.28
CA GLY A 245 -5.86 22.31 -7.51
C GLY A 245 -7.07 22.40 -8.45
N LEU A 246 -6.84 22.99 -9.63
CA LEU A 246 -7.87 23.10 -10.67
C LEU A 246 -8.19 21.73 -11.30
N VAL A 247 -9.41 21.26 -11.08
CA VAL A 247 -9.97 20.14 -11.83
C VAL A 247 -10.59 20.66 -13.14
N SER A 248 -9.91 20.44 -14.27
CA SER A 248 -10.41 20.73 -15.62
C SER A 248 -10.48 19.43 -16.42
N GLY A 249 -11.63 18.76 -16.35
CA GLY A 249 -11.85 17.42 -16.91
C GLY A 249 -11.29 16.28 -16.05
N SER A 250 -10.04 16.38 -15.61
CA SER A 250 -9.36 15.40 -14.72
C SER A 250 -8.39 16.12 -13.78
N GLU A 251 -8.14 15.58 -12.60
CA GLU A 251 -7.18 16.11 -11.61
C GLU A 251 -5.72 15.79 -11.92
N ASN A 252 -5.46 14.90 -12.89
CA ASN A 252 -4.12 14.35 -13.12
C ASN A 252 -3.05 15.40 -13.39
N GLY A 253 -3.38 16.49 -14.06
CA GLY A 253 -2.36 17.45 -14.49
C GLY A 253 -1.60 18.06 -13.32
N PHE A 254 -2.30 18.47 -12.25
CA PHE A 254 -1.65 19.07 -11.08
C PHE A 254 -1.04 18.03 -10.15
N ILE A 255 -1.64 16.83 -10.07
CA ILE A 255 -1.09 15.70 -9.32
C ILE A 255 0.24 15.23 -9.94
N ILE A 256 0.30 15.05 -11.26
CA ILE A 256 1.52 14.68 -11.99
C ILE A 256 2.56 15.79 -11.87
N ASN A 257 2.17 17.06 -12.04
CA ASN A 257 3.11 18.18 -11.95
C ASN A 257 3.78 18.23 -10.57
N SER A 258 3.02 18.11 -9.49
CA SER A 258 3.57 18.09 -8.13
C SER A 258 4.37 16.82 -7.87
N GLY A 259 3.83 15.65 -8.23
CA GLY A 259 4.46 14.34 -8.03
C GLY A 259 5.82 14.22 -8.71
N GLN A 260 5.94 14.67 -9.96
CA GLN A 260 7.22 14.67 -10.70
C GLN A 260 8.29 15.59 -10.09
N ASN A 261 7.88 16.54 -9.24
CA ASN A 261 8.78 17.42 -8.49
C ASN A 261 8.95 16.98 -7.03
N GLY A 262 8.47 15.78 -6.66
CA GLY A 262 8.63 15.23 -5.32
C GLY A 262 7.75 15.90 -4.26
N VAL A 263 6.56 16.36 -4.66
CA VAL A 263 5.58 16.98 -3.76
C VAL A 263 4.25 16.24 -3.89
N HIS A 264 3.66 15.81 -2.78
CA HIS A 264 2.39 15.05 -2.77
C HIS A 264 1.24 15.86 -2.18
N TYR A 265 0.00 15.46 -2.46
CA TYR A 265 -1.19 16.11 -1.92
C TYR A 265 -1.67 15.47 -0.63
N LEU A 266 -2.26 16.27 0.23
CA LEU A 266 -3.19 15.84 1.26
C LEU A 266 -4.47 16.68 1.11
N PRO A 267 -5.48 16.20 0.37
CA PRO A 267 -6.67 16.99 0.04
C PRO A 267 -7.36 17.56 1.28
N ALA A 268 -7.44 18.89 1.36
CA ALA A 268 -7.91 19.58 2.56
C ALA A 268 -8.49 20.99 2.27
N ASP A 269 -8.83 21.34 1.03
CA ASP A 269 -9.33 22.67 0.67
C ASP A 269 -10.65 23.08 1.37
N TRP A 270 -11.33 22.14 2.03
CA TRP A 270 -12.50 22.34 2.89
C TRP A 270 -12.23 22.06 4.37
N GLY A 271 -10.97 21.82 4.74
CA GLY A 271 -10.53 21.61 6.11
C GLY A 271 -10.66 22.86 6.97
N LYS A 272 -11.16 22.70 8.20
CA LYS A 272 -11.31 23.77 9.20
C LYS A 272 -10.71 23.32 10.53
N ASN A 273 -10.40 24.29 11.39
CA ASN A 273 -10.01 24.06 12.78
C ASN A 273 -8.77 23.18 13.01
N LEU A 274 -7.95 22.95 11.99
CA LEU A 274 -6.74 22.14 12.14
C LEU A 274 -5.74 22.78 13.10
N SER A 275 -5.73 24.11 13.23
CA SER A 275 -4.94 24.82 14.24
C SER A 275 -5.31 24.45 15.68
N VAL A 276 -6.58 24.07 15.94
CA VAL A 276 -7.05 23.61 17.24
C VAL A 276 -6.91 22.10 17.37
N LEU A 277 -7.40 21.35 16.38
CA LEU A 277 -7.47 19.89 16.41
C LEU A 277 -6.09 19.25 16.49
N SER A 278 -5.09 19.83 15.82
CA SER A 278 -3.70 19.34 15.90
C SER A 278 -3.02 19.61 17.24
N GLY A 279 -3.61 20.44 18.12
CA GLY A 279 -3.01 20.77 19.42
C GLY A 279 -3.09 19.70 20.48
N PHE A 280 -3.86 18.63 20.24
CA PHE A 280 -3.95 17.48 21.13
C PHE A 280 -2.81 16.48 20.85
N ASN A 281 -2.40 15.75 21.88
CA ASN A 281 -1.37 14.74 21.72
C ASN A 281 -1.96 13.49 21.06
N PRO A 282 -1.30 12.90 20.03
CA PRO A 282 -1.65 11.57 19.58
C PRO A 282 -1.44 10.53 20.67
N ARG A 283 -2.12 9.38 20.53
CA ARG A 283 -1.75 8.18 21.30
C ARG A 283 -0.30 7.81 20.99
N THR A 284 0.39 7.24 21.97
CA THR A 284 1.76 6.71 21.78
C THR A 284 1.80 5.60 20.73
N SER A 285 0.73 4.82 20.68
CA SER A 285 0.44 3.82 19.66
C SER A 285 -1.07 3.66 19.55
N TYR A 286 -1.55 3.35 18.36
CA TYR A 286 -2.91 2.92 18.13
C TYR A 286 -2.93 1.38 18.09
N THR A 287 -4.13 0.82 18.19
CA THR A 287 -4.32 -0.61 17.97
C THR A 287 -5.62 -0.79 17.21
N GLN A 288 -5.57 -1.38 16.02
CA GLN A 288 -6.80 -1.74 15.33
C GLN A 288 -7.46 -2.89 16.07
N ASN A 289 -8.77 -2.79 16.29
CA ASN A 289 -9.50 -3.81 17.02
C ASN A 289 -9.76 -5.08 16.17
N THR A 290 -9.17 -5.18 14.97
CA THR A 290 -9.46 -6.22 13.98
C THR A 290 -8.30 -7.17 13.70
N HIS A 291 -7.21 -7.12 14.49
CA HIS A 291 -6.11 -8.09 14.41
C HIS A 291 -6.57 -9.49 14.85
N THR A 292 -7.27 -10.17 13.95
CA THR A 292 -7.70 -11.56 14.11
C THR A 292 -7.07 -12.38 12.99
N ASP A 293 -6.71 -13.62 13.30
CA ASP A 293 -6.34 -14.57 12.26
C ASP A 293 -7.61 -15.09 11.59
N PRO A 294 -7.70 -15.02 10.24
CA PRO A 294 -8.87 -15.49 9.54
C PRO A 294 -8.99 -17.01 9.68
N ALA A 295 -10.22 -17.51 9.57
CA ALA A 295 -10.41 -18.94 9.32
C ALA A 295 -9.90 -19.27 7.92
N TYR A 296 -8.78 -20.00 7.83
CA TYR A 296 -8.20 -20.45 6.57
C TYR A 296 -9.05 -21.59 5.98
N GLU A 297 -10.09 -21.22 5.24
CA GLU A 297 -10.98 -22.15 4.54
C GLU A 297 -10.54 -22.35 3.08
N GLU A 298 -10.56 -23.61 2.63
CA GLU A 298 -10.39 -23.99 1.23
C GLU A 298 -11.73 -24.08 0.48
N ASN A 299 -11.71 -24.16 -0.85
CA ASN A 299 -12.91 -24.27 -1.69
C ASN A 299 -13.87 -23.07 -1.56
N VAL A 300 -13.32 -21.90 -1.22
CA VAL A 300 -14.04 -20.63 -1.13
C VAL A 300 -13.37 -19.54 -1.97
N HIS A 301 -14.12 -18.50 -2.27
CA HIS A 301 -13.62 -17.26 -2.87
C HIS A 301 -13.56 -16.17 -1.79
N TYR A 302 -12.40 -15.56 -1.58
CA TYR A 302 -12.24 -14.47 -0.61
C TYR A 302 -12.47 -13.12 -1.28
N VAL A 303 -13.16 -12.22 -0.57
CA VAL A 303 -13.47 -10.87 -1.02
C VAL A 303 -13.19 -9.87 0.09
N THR A 304 -12.58 -8.75 -0.26
CA THR A 304 -12.48 -7.60 0.64
C THR A 304 -12.97 -6.33 -0.05
N PHE A 305 -13.62 -5.44 0.70
CA PHE A 305 -14.13 -4.15 0.21
C PHE A 305 -13.29 -3.03 0.79
N ILE A 306 -12.80 -2.12 -0.04
CA ILE A 306 -11.97 -0.98 0.40
C ILE A 306 -12.61 0.32 -0.09
N MET A 307 -13.04 1.17 0.85
CA MET A 307 -13.56 2.51 0.58
C MET A 307 -12.46 3.38 -0.04
N SER A 308 -12.77 4.09 -1.12
CA SER A 308 -11.87 5.04 -1.75
C SER A 308 -11.80 6.39 -1.02
N ASP A 309 -11.00 7.32 -1.56
CA ASP A 309 -10.90 8.70 -1.10
C ASP A 309 -10.35 8.85 0.33
N GLY A 310 -9.68 7.84 0.86
CA GLY A 310 -9.07 7.89 2.19
C GLY A 310 -7.85 8.79 2.30
N ASP A 311 -7.27 9.24 1.20
CA ASP A 311 -6.27 10.31 1.20
C ASP A 311 -6.89 11.66 1.53
N ASN A 312 -8.19 11.82 1.27
CA ASN A 312 -8.95 13.04 1.43
C ASN A 312 -9.19 13.36 2.92
N LEU A 313 -8.31 14.18 3.50
CA LEU A 313 -8.35 14.55 4.90
C LEU A 313 -9.67 15.25 5.26
N GLN A 314 -10.15 16.17 4.43
CA GLN A 314 -11.43 16.85 4.67
C GLN A 314 -12.64 15.91 4.61
N TRP A 315 -12.58 14.81 3.85
CA TRP A 315 -13.64 13.80 3.86
C TRP A 315 -13.67 13.11 5.22
N THR A 316 -12.51 12.69 5.73
CA THR A 316 -12.38 12.08 7.05
C THR A 316 -12.79 13.03 8.19
N LEU A 317 -12.44 14.32 8.08
CA LEU A 317 -12.84 15.35 9.05
C LEU A 317 -14.29 15.80 8.93
N ALA A 318 -14.97 15.52 7.82
CA ALA A 318 -16.31 16.04 7.58
C ALA A 318 -17.24 15.01 6.95
N ARG A 319 -17.37 15.05 5.63
CA ARG A 319 -18.45 14.37 4.89
C ARG A 319 -18.47 12.86 5.09
N GLY A 320 -17.32 12.23 5.28
CA GLY A 320 -17.22 10.80 5.55
C GLY A 320 -17.98 10.36 6.80
N MET A 321 -18.37 11.30 7.67
CA MET A 321 -19.17 11.02 8.87
C MET A 321 -20.67 10.98 8.62
N GLU A 322 -21.14 11.33 7.42
CA GLU A 322 -22.57 11.32 7.08
C GLU A 322 -23.14 9.89 7.04
N ASP A 323 -24.47 9.78 7.15
CA ASP A 323 -25.25 8.52 7.15
C ASP A 323 -25.08 7.67 5.88
N LYS A 324 -24.42 8.22 4.86
CA LYS A 324 -24.07 7.53 3.62
C LYS A 324 -22.81 6.68 3.76
N TRP A 325 -21.93 7.00 4.72
CA TRP A 325 -20.61 6.40 4.93
C TRP A 325 -20.46 5.89 6.36
N TRP A 326 -19.65 6.54 7.20
CA TRP A 326 -19.36 6.07 8.56
C TRP A 326 -20.60 6.07 9.46
N GLY A 327 -21.54 7.01 9.22
CA GLY A 327 -22.81 7.07 9.94
C GLY A 327 -23.86 6.08 9.47
N ASN A 328 -23.61 5.33 8.39
CA ASN A 328 -24.61 4.45 7.78
C ASN A 328 -24.98 3.28 8.71
N THR A 329 -26.28 2.96 8.78
CA THR A 329 -26.79 1.91 9.66
C THR A 329 -26.42 0.48 9.22
N ALA A 330 -25.98 0.28 7.97
CA ALA A 330 -25.46 -1.01 7.50
C ALA A 330 -24.00 -1.24 7.90
N ARG A 331 -23.28 -0.21 8.38
CA ARG A 331 -21.93 -0.37 8.89
C ARG A 331 -21.96 -1.30 10.12
N GLY A 332 -21.08 -2.31 10.11
CA GLY A 332 -21.03 -3.35 11.13
C GLY A 332 -21.80 -4.64 10.77
N ASP A 333 -22.54 -4.66 9.67
CA ASP A 333 -23.19 -5.88 9.15
C ASP A 333 -22.23 -6.76 8.31
N PHE A 334 -21.14 -6.19 7.82
CA PHE A 334 -20.14 -6.85 6.98
C PHE A 334 -18.75 -6.24 7.24
N ASP A 335 -17.69 -6.99 6.92
CA ASP A 335 -16.32 -6.48 7.01
C ASP A 335 -16.06 -5.40 5.96
N MET A 336 -15.47 -4.29 6.39
CA MET A 336 -15.25 -3.10 5.57
C MET A 336 -13.84 -2.53 5.80
N GLY A 337 -13.12 -2.35 4.71
CA GLY A 337 -11.87 -1.59 4.68
C GLY A 337 -12.14 -0.09 4.51
N TRP A 338 -11.62 0.73 5.41
CA TRP A 338 -11.67 2.19 5.31
C TRP A 338 -10.27 2.71 5.01
N SER A 339 -10.08 3.26 3.80
CA SER A 339 -8.83 3.96 3.55
C SER A 339 -8.82 5.28 4.33
N PHE A 340 -7.70 5.63 4.99
CA PHE A 340 -7.49 6.87 5.75
C PHE A 340 -6.06 7.41 5.59
N PRO A 341 -5.84 8.72 5.82
CA PRO A 341 -4.51 9.28 5.82
C PRO A 341 -3.91 9.08 7.22
N PRO A 342 -2.79 8.34 7.38
CA PRO A 342 -2.23 8.08 8.70
C PRO A 342 -1.76 9.37 9.39
N SER A 343 -1.51 10.45 8.63
CA SER A 343 -1.24 11.80 9.12
C SER A 343 -2.38 12.41 9.96
N LEU A 344 -3.59 11.87 9.91
CA LEU A 344 -4.71 12.29 10.76
C LEU A 344 -4.33 12.26 12.26
N MET A 345 -3.46 11.33 12.68
CA MET A 345 -2.97 11.28 14.06
C MET A 345 -2.25 12.57 14.50
N ARG A 346 -1.64 13.32 13.56
CA ARG A 346 -0.94 14.58 13.84
C ARG A 346 -1.83 15.79 13.59
N LEU A 347 -2.72 15.69 12.61
CA LEU A 347 -3.55 16.81 12.16
C LEU A 347 -4.85 16.96 12.97
N ALA A 348 -5.42 15.86 13.43
CA ALA A 348 -6.59 15.83 14.31
C ALA A 348 -6.60 14.56 15.17
N PRO A 349 -5.66 14.39 16.11
CA PRO A 349 -5.54 13.18 16.93
C PRO A 349 -6.81 12.77 17.67
N THR A 350 -7.65 13.71 18.09
CA THR A 350 -8.93 13.37 18.75
C THR A 350 -9.93 12.74 17.79
N VAL A 351 -9.93 13.17 16.52
CA VAL A 351 -10.74 12.58 15.45
C VAL A 351 -10.24 11.17 15.09
N MET A 352 -8.92 10.99 15.00
CA MET A 352 -8.31 9.67 14.82
C MET A 352 -8.71 8.70 15.96
N ASN A 353 -8.63 9.15 17.21
CA ASN A 353 -9.08 8.36 18.36
C ASN A 353 -10.55 7.97 18.25
N TRP A 354 -11.42 8.93 17.90
CA TRP A 354 -12.84 8.67 17.76
C TRP A 354 -13.14 7.58 16.72
N HIS A 355 -12.42 7.58 15.59
CA HIS A 355 -12.56 6.51 14.59
C HIS A 355 -12.17 5.14 15.14
N TYR A 356 -11.04 5.05 15.82
CA TYR A 356 -10.56 3.78 16.39
C TYR A 356 -11.50 3.27 17.50
N ASP A 357 -12.00 4.18 18.33
CA ASP A 357 -12.87 3.84 19.45
C ASP A 357 -14.28 3.47 19.00
N THR A 358 -14.73 4.00 17.86
CA THR A 358 -16.05 3.70 17.30
C THR A 358 -16.03 2.63 16.22
N ALA A 359 -14.86 2.14 15.80
CA ALA A 359 -14.69 1.06 14.84
C ALA A 359 -15.51 -0.18 15.24
N SER A 360 -16.26 -0.74 14.29
CA SER A 360 -17.04 -1.95 14.53
C SER A 360 -16.12 -3.16 14.68
N THR A 361 -16.40 -3.99 15.69
CA THR A 361 -15.62 -5.19 16.05
C THR A 361 -16.48 -6.45 16.15
N GLY A 362 -17.77 -6.33 15.82
CA GLY A 362 -18.75 -7.41 15.88
C GLY A 362 -18.68 -8.33 14.66
N THR A 363 -19.84 -8.72 14.14
CA THR A 363 -19.95 -9.61 12.97
C THR A 363 -19.47 -8.98 11.67
N GLY A 364 -19.53 -7.66 11.55
CA GLY A 364 -18.88 -6.90 10.49
C GLY A 364 -17.89 -5.93 11.11
N ARG A 365 -16.64 -6.00 10.68
CA ARG A 365 -15.51 -5.31 11.30
C ARG A 365 -14.98 -4.20 10.40
N ASP A 366 -14.60 -3.09 11.02
CA ASP A 366 -13.92 -2.00 10.32
C ASP A 366 -12.41 -2.14 10.45
N ASN A 367 -11.72 -2.21 9.31
CA ASN A 367 -10.26 -2.27 9.25
C ASN A 367 -9.74 -1.06 8.48
N PHE A 368 -8.75 -0.36 9.02
CA PHE A 368 -8.17 0.81 8.38
C PHE A 368 -7.01 0.43 7.47
N VAL A 369 -7.01 1.05 6.29
CA VAL A 369 -6.00 0.88 5.23
C VAL A 369 -5.38 2.25 4.97
N VAL A 370 -4.09 2.33 4.69
CA VAL A 370 -3.50 3.61 4.26
C VAL A 370 -4.07 3.99 2.90
N GLY A 371 -4.60 5.22 2.79
CA GLY A 371 -5.19 5.74 1.57
C GLY A 371 -4.19 6.04 0.44
N PRO A 372 -4.70 6.28 -0.77
CA PRO A 372 -3.87 6.36 -1.96
C PRO A 372 -2.96 7.60 -1.97
N SER A 373 -1.66 7.49 -2.19
CA SER A 373 -0.87 6.27 -2.39
C SER A 373 0.18 6.13 -1.27
N GLY A 374 -0.19 6.44 -0.02
CA GLY A 374 0.73 6.45 1.12
C GLY A 374 0.41 7.56 2.13
N GLY A 375 1.40 8.39 2.45
CA GLY A 375 1.26 9.54 3.34
C GLY A 375 0.38 10.67 2.78
N GLY A 376 0.01 10.56 1.50
CA GLY A 376 -0.93 11.41 0.78
C GLY A 376 -1.02 10.97 -0.68
N PHE A 377 -1.70 11.76 -1.51
CA PHE A 377 -2.02 11.42 -2.87
C PHE A 377 -0.98 11.92 -3.89
N PHE A 378 -0.48 10.97 -4.67
CA PHE A 378 0.40 11.12 -5.82
C PHE A 378 0.35 9.82 -6.64
N PHE A 379 0.83 9.85 -7.88
CA PHE A 379 1.07 8.64 -8.67
C PHE A 379 2.47 8.10 -8.37
N PRO A 380 2.61 6.91 -7.76
CA PRO A 380 3.92 6.45 -7.31
C PRO A 380 4.93 6.17 -8.44
N GLY A 381 4.46 5.90 -9.66
CA GLY A 381 5.30 5.79 -10.85
C GLY A 381 5.99 7.08 -11.27
N ASP A 382 5.32 8.23 -11.05
CA ASP A 382 5.80 9.55 -11.44
C ASP A 382 6.66 10.21 -10.34
N TYR A 383 6.70 9.63 -9.13
CA TYR A 383 7.41 10.21 -8.00
C TYR A 383 8.93 9.94 -8.08
N PRO A 384 9.78 10.97 -7.97
CA PRO A 384 11.23 10.82 -7.96
C PRO A 384 11.73 9.80 -6.93
N THR A 385 12.74 9.01 -7.30
CA THR A 385 13.13 7.82 -6.53
C THR A 385 13.65 8.13 -5.12
N ALA A 386 14.40 9.23 -4.94
CA ALA A 386 14.94 9.60 -3.64
C ALA A 386 13.82 10.10 -2.71
N GLU A 387 12.96 10.97 -3.24
CA GLU A 387 11.80 11.53 -2.58
C GLU A 387 10.77 10.43 -2.24
N HIS A 388 10.58 9.43 -3.11
CA HIS A 388 9.73 8.27 -2.84
C HIS A 388 10.29 7.41 -1.70
N SER A 389 11.60 7.23 -1.64
CA SER A 389 12.23 6.47 -0.56
C SER A 389 12.09 7.19 0.78
N LEU A 390 12.23 8.52 0.79
CA LEU A 390 11.98 9.37 1.96
C LEU A 390 10.51 9.31 2.39
N HIS A 391 9.59 9.40 1.44
CA HIS A 391 8.14 9.27 1.67
C HIS A 391 7.82 7.96 2.39
N LEU A 392 8.36 6.84 1.89
CA LEU A 392 8.09 5.52 2.45
C LEU A 392 8.71 5.30 3.82
N GLN A 393 9.86 5.92 4.10
CA GLN A 393 10.44 5.90 5.44
C GLN A 393 9.52 6.60 6.46
N ARG A 394 9.00 7.78 6.10
CA ARG A 394 8.05 8.55 6.93
C ARG A 394 6.72 7.81 7.08
N LEU A 395 6.22 7.26 5.97
CA LEU A 395 5.00 6.45 5.97
C LEU A 395 5.15 5.23 6.89
N ASN A 396 6.28 4.51 6.83
CA ASN A 396 6.52 3.36 7.69
C ASN A 396 6.46 3.71 9.19
N GLU A 397 7.01 4.87 9.58
CA GLU A 397 6.89 5.37 10.95
C GLU A 397 5.42 5.64 11.33
N PHE A 398 4.68 6.35 10.47
CA PHE A 398 3.27 6.63 10.71
C PHE A 398 2.42 5.36 10.76
N MET A 399 2.68 4.39 9.89
CA MET A 399 2.00 3.09 9.88
C MET A 399 2.24 2.32 11.17
N GLY A 400 3.46 2.33 11.70
CA GLY A 400 3.79 1.67 12.97
C GLY A 400 3.09 2.31 14.18
N ILE A 401 2.86 3.63 14.16
CA ILE A 401 2.11 4.31 15.23
C ILE A 401 0.61 4.09 15.04
N ALA A 402 0.09 4.26 13.82
CA ALA A 402 -1.33 4.13 13.49
C ALA A 402 -1.83 2.68 13.52
N ASP A 403 -0.93 1.70 13.53
CA ASP A 403 -1.27 0.29 13.40
C ASP A 403 -2.03 -0.01 12.09
N MET A 404 -1.59 0.60 11.00
CA MET A 404 -2.11 0.33 9.66
C MET A 404 -1.08 -0.47 8.89
N ASN A 405 -1.39 -1.70 8.47
CA ASN A 405 -0.40 -2.61 7.88
C ASN A 405 -0.55 -2.83 6.37
N SER A 406 -1.52 -2.15 5.74
CA SER A 406 -1.77 -2.28 4.31
C SER A 406 -1.92 -0.92 3.65
N VAL A 407 -1.55 -0.86 2.37
CA VAL A 407 -1.62 0.37 1.58
C VAL A 407 -2.46 0.14 0.33
N MET A 408 -3.46 1.01 0.15
CA MET A 408 -4.18 1.14 -1.09
C MET A 408 -3.40 2.09 -2.01
N LEU A 409 -3.10 1.65 -3.24
CA LEU A 409 -2.35 2.42 -4.22
C LEU A 409 -3.23 2.78 -5.41
N LEU A 410 -3.15 4.05 -5.83
CA LEU A 410 -3.62 4.51 -7.13
C LEU A 410 -2.40 4.77 -8.02
N GLY A 411 -2.21 3.91 -9.02
CA GLY A 411 -1.12 4.03 -9.99
C GLY A 411 -1.59 4.53 -11.35
N TYR A 412 -0.64 4.95 -12.17
CA TYR A 412 -0.90 5.33 -13.57
C TYR A 412 -0.02 4.47 -14.48
N ASN A 413 -0.50 3.26 -14.83
CA ASN A 413 0.25 2.26 -15.60
C ASN A 413 1.47 1.68 -14.87
N ASP A 414 1.37 1.58 -13.55
CA ASP A 414 2.48 1.18 -12.67
C ASP A 414 2.57 -0.31 -12.41
N TRP A 415 1.62 -1.11 -12.91
CA TRP A 415 1.56 -2.54 -12.59
C TRP A 415 2.86 -3.29 -12.88
N ASN A 416 3.62 -2.91 -13.92
CA ASN A 416 4.88 -3.56 -14.27
C ASN A 416 6.12 -2.90 -13.64
N ASN A 417 5.95 -1.88 -12.81
CA ASN A 417 7.02 -1.19 -12.11
C ASN A 417 7.40 -1.95 -10.82
N THR A 418 8.13 -3.06 -10.95
CA THR A 418 8.50 -3.90 -9.79
C THR A 418 9.34 -3.14 -8.76
N ALA A 419 10.28 -2.31 -9.22
CA ALA A 419 11.13 -1.50 -8.33
C ALA A 419 10.32 -0.51 -7.47
N MET A 420 9.19 -0.02 -7.98
CA MET A 420 8.28 0.81 -7.18
C MET A 420 7.65 -0.02 -6.05
N PHE A 421 7.08 -1.18 -6.37
CA PHE A 421 6.50 -2.07 -5.35
C PHE A 421 7.55 -2.55 -4.35
N ASP A 422 8.76 -2.87 -4.79
CA ASP A 422 9.87 -3.29 -3.92
C ASP A 422 10.20 -2.24 -2.85
N ARG A 423 10.09 -0.95 -3.17
CA ARG A 423 10.32 0.11 -2.17
C ARG A 423 9.24 0.13 -1.08
N TYR A 424 7.97 -0.09 -1.44
CA TYR A 424 6.87 -0.20 -0.48
C TYR A 424 7.03 -1.46 0.38
N THR A 425 7.17 -2.63 -0.24
CA THR A 425 7.22 -3.90 0.47
C THR A 425 8.50 -4.08 1.30
N ALA A 426 9.56 -3.31 1.03
CA ALA A 426 10.74 -3.25 1.90
C ALA A 426 10.47 -2.62 3.28
N GLN A 427 9.39 -1.86 3.45
CA GLN A 427 9.03 -1.24 4.72
C GLN A 427 8.48 -2.27 5.71
N SER A 428 8.95 -2.24 6.97
CA SER A 428 8.65 -3.26 7.97
C SER A 428 7.18 -3.34 8.37
N ASN A 429 6.47 -2.20 8.35
CA ASN A 429 5.07 -2.10 8.76
C ASN A 429 4.08 -2.23 7.59
N ILE A 430 4.56 -2.50 6.38
CA ILE A 430 3.71 -2.81 5.22
C ILE A 430 3.69 -4.33 5.05
N ASP A 431 2.54 -4.96 5.24
CA ASP A 431 2.35 -6.41 5.07
C ASP A 431 1.84 -6.80 3.68
N GLY A 432 1.18 -5.87 2.99
CA GLY A 432 0.69 -6.08 1.62
C GLY A 432 0.13 -4.81 0.98
N LEU A 433 -0.03 -4.86 -0.35
CA LEU A 433 -0.49 -3.74 -1.17
C LEU A 433 -1.74 -4.11 -1.96
N PHE A 434 -2.70 -3.18 -2.02
CA PHE A 434 -3.86 -3.24 -2.90
C PHE A 434 -3.70 -2.19 -3.99
N TYR A 435 -3.50 -2.63 -5.24
CA TYR A 435 -3.20 -1.77 -6.36
C TYR A 435 -4.41 -1.60 -7.28
N PHE A 436 -4.78 -0.36 -7.56
CA PHE A 436 -5.82 0.01 -8.50
C PHE A 436 -5.28 0.98 -9.55
N GLU A 437 -5.62 0.73 -10.82
CA GLU A 437 -5.29 1.67 -11.90
C GLU A 437 -6.17 2.92 -11.82
N TRP A 438 -5.54 4.07 -11.99
CA TRP A 438 -6.22 5.36 -12.09
C TRP A 438 -7.21 5.38 -13.26
N TYR A 439 -6.76 4.99 -14.45
CA TYR A 439 -7.65 4.87 -15.60
C TYR A 439 -8.45 3.57 -15.49
N GLY A 440 -9.75 3.71 -15.23
CA GLY A 440 -10.66 2.58 -15.10
C GLY A 440 -10.87 2.07 -13.67
N PHE A 441 -10.44 2.82 -12.64
CA PHE A 441 -10.61 2.58 -11.19
C PHE A 441 -11.35 1.29 -10.83
N GLY A 442 -10.64 0.28 -10.31
CA GLY A 442 -11.28 -0.93 -9.78
C GLY A 442 -11.84 -1.91 -10.80
N LEU A 443 -11.74 -1.67 -12.11
CA LEU A 443 -11.96 -2.75 -13.07
C LEU A 443 -10.88 -3.82 -12.89
N ASP A 444 -11.21 -5.06 -13.21
CA ASP A 444 -10.24 -6.15 -13.29
C ASP A 444 -9.29 -5.92 -14.48
N THR A 445 -8.43 -4.92 -14.36
CA THR A 445 -7.48 -4.50 -15.41
C THR A 445 -6.31 -5.47 -15.53
N HIS A 446 -6.05 -6.24 -14.47
CA HIS A 446 -4.91 -7.14 -14.34
C HIS A 446 -5.29 -8.58 -14.02
N GLY A 447 -6.55 -8.99 -14.19
CA GLY A 447 -7.00 -10.38 -14.04
C GLY A 447 -6.94 -10.93 -12.60
N ARG A 448 -7.15 -10.10 -11.58
CA ARG A 448 -6.99 -10.43 -10.15
C ARG A 448 -5.60 -10.95 -9.79
N THR A 449 -4.58 -10.56 -10.54
CA THR A 449 -3.22 -11.09 -10.39
C THR A 449 -2.61 -10.66 -9.05
N ILE A 450 -1.87 -11.59 -8.44
CA ILE A 450 -1.10 -11.36 -7.22
C ILE A 450 0.39 -11.43 -7.59
N LYS A 451 1.10 -10.30 -7.39
CA LYS A 451 2.56 -10.24 -7.48
C LYS A 451 3.18 -10.40 -6.09
N TRP A 452 4.41 -10.86 -6.05
CA TRP A 452 5.19 -11.02 -4.83
C TRP A 452 6.41 -10.12 -4.88
N SER A 453 6.62 -9.36 -3.81
CA SER A 453 7.73 -8.43 -3.67
C SER A 453 8.15 -8.42 -2.19
N ASN A 454 9.43 -8.65 -1.90
CA ASN A 454 9.95 -8.82 -0.53
C ASN A 454 9.09 -9.74 0.36
N ASN A 455 8.65 -10.88 -0.19
CA ASN A 455 7.78 -11.86 0.47
C ASN A 455 6.39 -11.33 0.90
N LYS A 456 5.92 -10.23 0.29
CA LYS A 456 4.63 -9.61 0.55
C LYS A 456 3.77 -9.56 -0.71
N PRO A 457 2.45 -9.78 -0.60
CA PRO A 457 1.56 -9.76 -1.76
C PRO A 457 1.28 -8.34 -2.23
N VAL A 458 1.24 -8.18 -3.56
CA VAL A 458 0.76 -7.00 -4.28
C VAL A 458 -0.43 -7.45 -5.11
N MET A 459 -1.63 -7.10 -4.67
CA MET A 459 -2.88 -7.58 -5.24
C MET A 459 -3.48 -6.51 -6.16
N SER A 460 -3.79 -6.87 -7.40
CA SER A 460 -4.57 -5.97 -8.25
C SER A 460 -6.05 -5.97 -7.85
N GLY A 461 -6.73 -4.85 -8.05
CA GLY A 461 -8.19 -4.79 -7.97
C GLY A 461 -8.86 -5.83 -8.88
N GLY A 462 -9.95 -6.43 -8.39
CA GLY A 462 -10.69 -7.48 -9.11
C GLY A 462 -12.15 -7.15 -9.40
N ALA A 463 -12.68 -6.08 -8.78
CA ALA A 463 -14.02 -5.58 -9.03
C ALA A 463 -14.16 -4.12 -8.60
N LYS A 464 -15.15 -3.44 -9.18
CA LYS A 464 -15.53 -2.08 -8.85
C LYS A 464 -16.98 -2.03 -8.41
N LEU A 465 -17.24 -1.32 -7.32
CA LEU A 465 -18.59 -0.88 -6.98
C LEU A 465 -18.77 0.58 -7.40
N PHE A 466 -19.32 0.76 -8.61
CA PHE A 466 -19.72 2.06 -9.16
C PHE A 466 -21.07 1.97 -9.91
N GLU A 467 -22.21 2.14 -9.22
CA GLU A 467 -23.61 2.05 -9.68
C GLU A 467 -23.99 0.69 -10.28
N ARG A 468 -23.03 -0.23 -10.30
CA ARG A 468 -23.04 -1.53 -10.97
C ARG A 468 -23.07 -2.68 -9.98
N LYS A 469 -23.86 -2.56 -8.92
CA LYS A 469 -23.95 -3.58 -7.86
C LYS A 469 -24.24 -5.00 -8.37
N ASN A 470 -25.07 -5.15 -9.41
CA ASN A 470 -25.34 -6.46 -10.03
C ASN A 470 -24.12 -7.02 -10.79
N GLU A 471 -23.36 -6.16 -11.46
CA GLU A 471 -22.11 -6.55 -12.12
C GLU A 471 -21.10 -6.96 -11.06
N CYS A 472 -20.96 -6.19 -9.97
CA CYS A 472 -20.10 -6.53 -8.85
C CYS A 472 -20.43 -7.90 -8.25
N VAL A 473 -21.71 -8.20 -7.99
CA VAL A 473 -22.17 -9.54 -7.55
C VAL A 473 -21.76 -10.62 -8.55
N SER A 474 -22.02 -10.40 -9.84
CA SER A 474 -21.72 -11.38 -10.90
C SER A 474 -20.22 -11.64 -11.02
N THR A 475 -19.42 -10.58 -10.98
CA THR A 475 -17.95 -10.63 -11.02
C THR A 475 -17.40 -11.42 -9.84
N ILE A 476 -17.84 -11.12 -8.61
CA ILE A 476 -17.42 -11.85 -7.41
C ILE A 476 -17.85 -13.32 -7.47
N ASN A 477 -19.11 -13.61 -7.77
CA ASN A 477 -19.65 -14.98 -7.80
C ASN A 477 -19.04 -15.85 -8.92
N SER A 478 -18.42 -15.25 -9.93
CA SER A 478 -17.67 -15.94 -10.99
C SER A 478 -16.21 -16.25 -10.62
N GLY A 479 -15.74 -15.76 -9.48
CA GLY A 479 -14.38 -16.01 -8.99
C GLY A 479 -14.11 -17.49 -8.73
N SER A 480 -12.84 -17.88 -8.85
CA SER A 480 -12.39 -19.24 -8.52
C SER A 480 -12.60 -19.50 -7.02
N THR A 481 -12.90 -20.74 -6.66
CA THR A 481 -12.85 -21.19 -5.26
C THR A 481 -11.58 -21.95 -4.92
N ASN A 482 -10.69 -22.12 -5.90
CA ASN A 482 -9.39 -22.72 -5.69
C ASN A 482 -8.44 -21.68 -5.08
N VAL A 483 -8.37 -21.65 -3.74
CA VAL A 483 -7.54 -20.73 -2.94
C VAL A 483 -6.05 -20.78 -3.31
N TYR A 484 -5.61 -21.82 -4.02
CA TYR A 484 -4.26 -21.93 -4.58
C TYR A 484 -4.10 -21.23 -5.92
N THR A 485 -5.03 -20.36 -6.34
CA THR A 485 -4.95 -19.56 -7.58
C THR A 485 -5.32 -18.11 -7.30
N ASP A 486 -4.73 -17.17 -8.04
CA ASP A 486 -5.00 -15.73 -7.91
C ASP A 486 -6.49 -15.40 -8.08
N GLY A 487 -7.17 -16.12 -8.99
CA GLY A 487 -8.60 -15.93 -9.24
C GLY A 487 -9.52 -16.23 -8.05
N ALA A 488 -9.00 -16.73 -6.93
CA ALA A 488 -9.76 -16.94 -5.69
C ALA A 488 -9.84 -15.74 -4.75
N TYR A 489 -9.24 -14.61 -5.13
CA TYR A 489 -9.17 -13.41 -4.31
C TYR A 489 -9.65 -12.19 -5.09
N THR A 490 -10.58 -11.43 -4.51
CA THR A 490 -11.06 -10.18 -5.09
C THR A 490 -10.94 -9.03 -4.09
N ALA A 491 -10.12 -8.04 -4.43
CA ALA A 491 -10.18 -6.72 -3.79
C ALA A 491 -11.15 -5.81 -4.57
N VAL A 492 -12.18 -5.32 -3.87
CA VAL A 492 -13.22 -4.47 -4.45
C VAL A 492 -12.93 -3.00 -4.13
N TYR A 493 -12.79 -2.19 -5.17
CA TYR A 493 -12.75 -0.74 -5.02
C TYR A 493 -14.17 -0.21 -4.80
N VAL A 494 -14.42 0.44 -3.66
CA VAL A 494 -15.71 1.03 -3.31
C VAL A 494 -15.64 2.54 -3.49
N GLN A 495 -16.32 3.07 -4.52
CA GLN A 495 -16.25 4.50 -4.84
C GLN A 495 -17.07 5.33 -3.83
N ALA A 496 -16.39 6.10 -2.98
CA ALA A 496 -17.03 6.84 -1.88
C ALA A 496 -18.18 7.76 -2.35
N TRP A 497 -18.02 8.44 -3.48
CA TRP A 497 -18.99 9.47 -3.89
C TRP A 497 -20.32 8.93 -4.45
N GLU A 498 -20.46 7.64 -4.67
CA GLU A 498 -21.68 6.98 -5.13
C GLU A 498 -22.88 7.14 -4.19
N PRO A 499 -24.10 7.44 -4.65
CA PRO A 499 -25.30 7.45 -3.80
C PRO A 499 -25.51 6.10 -3.07
N ASN A 500 -25.83 6.16 -1.77
CA ASN A 500 -26.13 4.99 -0.92
C ASN A 500 -25.05 3.90 -0.96
N ILE A 501 -23.77 4.29 -0.98
CA ILE A 501 -22.67 3.35 -1.24
C ILE A 501 -22.59 2.22 -0.22
N MET A 502 -22.77 2.49 1.07
CA MET A 502 -22.76 1.45 2.10
C MET A 502 -23.93 0.47 1.95
N ASP A 503 -25.13 0.97 1.59
CA ASP A 503 -26.27 0.10 1.26
C ASP A 503 -26.02 -0.72 0.00
N ASN A 504 -25.27 -0.18 -0.97
CA ASN A 504 -24.86 -0.92 -2.16
C ASN A 504 -23.84 -2.02 -1.81
N VAL A 505 -22.91 -1.79 -0.88
CA VAL A 505 -22.01 -2.84 -0.37
C VAL A 505 -22.84 -3.93 0.31
N LYS A 506 -23.75 -3.56 1.22
CA LYS A 506 -24.69 -4.51 1.84
C LYS A 506 -25.46 -5.32 0.80
N TYR A 507 -26.00 -4.64 -0.21
CA TYR A 507 -26.74 -5.29 -1.30
C TYR A 507 -25.90 -6.37 -1.99
N VAL A 508 -24.62 -6.08 -2.25
CA VAL A 508 -23.68 -7.03 -2.86
C VAL A 508 -23.45 -8.20 -1.91
N VAL A 509 -23.08 -7.94 -0.66
CA VAL A 509 -22.77 -8.96 0.37
C VAL A 509 -23.94 -9.93 0.55
N ASP A 510 -25.17 -9.42 0.67
CA ASP A 510 -26.39 -10.24 0.85
C ASP A 510 -26.71 -11.17 -0.35
N ARG A 511 -25.98 -11.04 -1.48
CA ARG A 511 -26.21 -11.77 -2.74
C ARG A 511 -25.00 -12.57 -3.20
N LEU A 512 -23.97 -12.68 -2.38
CA LEU A 512 -22.82 -13.54 -2.67
C LEU A 512 -23.18 -15.01 -2.46
N ASN A 513 -22.55 -15.90 -3.24
CA ASN A 513 -22.74 -17.33 -3.09
C ASN A 513 -22.25 -17.82 -1.72
N SER A 514 -22.77 -18.95 -1.24
CA SER A 514 -22.44 -19.52 0.08
C SER A 514 -20.96 -19.93 0.23
N ASN A 515 -20.22 -20.04 -0.88
CA ASN A 515 -18.79 -20.32 -0.94
C ASN A 515 -17.93 -19.03 -1.06
N VAL A 516 -18.51 -17.85 -0.83
CA VAL A 516 -17.77 -16.59 -0.78
C VAL A 516 -17.56 -16.18 0.68
N ARG A 517 -16.37 -15.64 1.00
CA ARG A 517 -16.01 -15.12 2.32
C ARG A 517 -15.67 -13.65 2.19
N VAL A 518 -16.46 -12.79 2.84
CA VAL A 518 -16.15 -11.38 2.98
C VAL A 518 -15.25 -11.23 4.20
N VAL A 519 -14.06 -10.67 4.01
CA VAL A 519 -13.02 -10.53 5.02
C VAL A 519 -12.45 -9.10 5.03
N THR A 520 -11.82 -8.71 6.13
CA THR A 520 -11.11 -7.42 6.21
C THR A 520 -9.91 -7.40 5.26
N PRO A 521 -9.40 -6.21 4.85
CA PRO A 521 -8.17 -6.11 4.05
C PRO A 521 -6.95 -6.77 4.71
N GLU A 522 -6.79 -6.64 6.02
CA GLU A 522 -5.73 -7.33 6.76
C GLU A 522 -5.86 -8.86 6.65
N GLU A 523 -7.06 -9.41 6.87
CA GLU A 523 -7.31 -10.84 6.73
C GLU A 523 -7.10 -11.33 5.30
N MET A 524 -7.48 -10.53 4.30
CA MET A 524 -7.20 -10.82 2.89
C MET A 524 -5.70 -11.03 2.66
N ILE A 525 -4.85 -10.16 3.19
CA ILE A 525 -3.39 -10.31 3.09
C ILE A 525 -2.93 -11.60 3.79
N LYS A 526 -3.46 -11.90 4.99
CA LYS A 526 -3.13 -13.13 5.72
C LYS A 526 -3.52 -14.40 4.97
N VAL A 527 -4.73 -14.49 4.40
CA VAL A 527 -5.16 -15.69 3.65
C VAL A 527 -4.36 -15.87 2.37
N VAL A 528 -4.04 -14.79 1.65
CA VAL A 528 -3.16 -14.85 0.48
C VAL A 528 -1.76 -15.31 0.88
N ASN A 529 -1.22 -14.77 1.98
CA ASN A 529 0.07 -15.18 2.49
C ASN A 529 0.09 -16.65 2.93
N HIS A 530 -1.00 -17.16 3.48
CA HIS A 530 -1.12 -18.56 3.87
C HIS A 530 -1.16 -19.49 2.64
N PHE A 531 -2.04 -19.23 1.67
CA PHE A 531 -2.30 -20.18 0.57
C PHE A 531 -1.47 -19.95 -0.70
N ARG A 532 -0.94 -18.74 -0.93
CA ARG A 532 -0.28 -18.35 -2.20
C ARG A 532 1.19 -17.97 -2.04
N ASN A 533 1.74 -17.91 -0.82
CA ASN A 533 3.12 -17.48 -0.64
C ASN A 533 4.11 -18.46 -1.31
N PRO A 534 4.91 -18.00 -2.30
CA PRO A 534 5.83 -18.85 -3.03
C PRO A 534 7.02 -19.33 -2.18
N ASN A 535 7.34 -18.64 -1.08
CA ASN A 535 8.42 -18.97 -0.16
C ASN A 535 7.98 -19.87 1.00
N ASN A 536 6.67 -20.03 1.22
CA ASN A 536 6.10 -20.98 2.17
C ASN A 536 4.86 -21.63 1.57
N PRO A 537 5.01 -22.46 0.53
CA PRO A 537 3.87 -23.02 -0.17
C PRO A 537 3.13 -24.00 0.75
N VAL A 538 2.02 -23.56 1.34
CA VAL A 538 1.02 -24.45 1.96
C VAL A 538 0.21 -25.07 0.83
N ASP A 539 0.85 -25.93 0.03
CA ASP A 539 0.19 -26.58 -1.10
C ASP A 539 -0.36 -27.92 -0.59
N PRO A 540 -1.66 -28.08 -0.28
CA PRO A 540 -2.15 -29.36 0.21
C PRO A 540 -1.94 -30.41 -0.88
N PRO A 541 -1.63 -31.65 -0.47
CA PRO A 541 -1.50 -32.76 -1.39
C PRO A 541 -2.72 -32.86 -2.32
N ILE A 542 -2.51 -33.07 -3.63
CA ILE A 542 -3.58 -33.41 -4.56
C ILE A 542 -4.36 -34.62 -4.02
N GLN A 543 -5.67 -34.47 -3.81
CA GLN A 543 -6.51 -35.58 -3.36
C GLN A 543 -6.57 -36.69 -4.41
N GLY A 544 -6.55 -37.94 -3.96
CA GLY A 544 -6.59 -39.11 -4.84
C GLY A 544 -5.24 -39.53 -5.42
N GLN A 545 -4.13 -38.83 -5.10
CA GLN A 545 -2.80 -39.33 -5.42
C GLN A 545 -2.50 -40.63 -4.67
N VAL A 546 -1.68 -41.50 -5.27
CA VAL A 546 -1.34 -42.81 -4.71
C VAL A 546 0.17 -42.98 -4.68
N GLN A 547 0.76 -43.09 -3.49
CA GLN A 547 2.18 -43.39 -3.33
C GLN A 547 2.46 -44.83 -3.74
N VAL A 548 3.51 -45.03 -4.55
CA VAL A 548 3.93 -46.36 -4.99
C VAL A 548 4.97 -46.88 -3.99
N ASN A 549 4.70 -48.06 -3.41
CA ASN A 549 5.63 -48.69 -2.49
C ASN A 549 6.79 -49.34 -3.27
N LEU A 550 7.98 -48.73 -3.20
CA LEU A 550 9.19 -49.21 -3.86
C LEU A 550 10.08 -50.09 -2.97
N SER A 551 9.68 -50.39 -1.72
CA SER A 551 10.53 -51.09 -0.75
C SER A 551 11.05 -52.44 -1.24
N SER A 552 10.24 -53.22 -1.95
CA SER A 552 10.65 -54.49 -2.57
C SER A 552 11.55 -54.34 -3.79
N ASN A 553 11.67 -53.13 -4.33
CA ASN A 553 12.41 -52.82 -5.55
C ASN A 553 13.73 -52.10 -5.25
N PHE A 554 13.92 -51.57 -4.04
CA PHE A 554 15.20 -50.98 -3.63
C PHE A 554 16.31 -52.01 -3.70
N ASN A 555 17.41 -51.61 -4.34
CA ASN A 555 18.57 -52.46 -4.64
C ASN A 555 19.90 -51.73 -4.38
N ALA A 556 19.85 -50.51 -3.86
CA ALA A 556 20.99 -49.74 -3.37
C ALA A 556 20.62 -48.98 -2.09
N ASP A 557 21.65 -48.68 -1.31
CA ASP A 557 21.55 -47.78 -0.16
C ASP A 557 22.14 -46.43 -0.56
N GLY A 558 21.28 -45.44 -0.78
CA GLY A 558 21.66 -44.14 -1.33
C GLY A 558 21.94 -43.07 -0.28
N PHE A 559 21.65 -43.32 1.00
CA PHE A 559 21.64 -42.32 2.06
C PHE A 559 22.39 -42.83 3.28
N SER A 560 23.03 -41.95 4.04
CA SER A 560 23.56 -42.29 5.35
C SER A 560 23.46 -41.10 6.30
N TYR A 561 23.38 -41.36 7.60
CA TYR A 561 23.42 -40.31 8.63
C TYR A 561 24.85 -39.84 8.88
N ASP A 562 25.00 -38.59 9.32
CA ASP A 562 26.28 -38.00 9.72
C ASP A 562 26.97 -38.82 10.84
N ALA A 563 26.16 -39.51 11.66
CA ALA A 563 26.62 -40.42 12.71
C ALA A 563 27.30 -41.69 12.18
N ASN A 564 27.05 -42.08 10.92
CA ASN A 564 27.63 -43.25 10.27
C ASN A 564 27.80 -43.04 8.75
N LEU A 565 28.78 -42.19 8.39
CA LEU A 565 29.08 -41.78 7.01
C LEU A 565 29.39 -42.96 6.07
N ALA A 566 29.81 -44.11 6.62
CA ALA A 566 30.22 -45.29 5.88
C ALA A 566 29.08 -46.26 5.50
N ASP A 567 27.84 -45.96 5.87
CA ASP A 567 26.71 -46.85 5.63
C ASP A 567 26.36 -46.95 4.13
N GLY A 568 25.95 -45.82 3.53
CA GLY A 568 25.43 -45.74 2.18
C GLY A 568 26.47 -45.87 1.05
N ASP A 569 25.98 -46.26 -0.13
CA ASP A 569 26.70 -46.37 -1.39
C ASP A 569 25.75 -46.17 -2.60
N LEU A 570 25.50 -44.90 -2.94
CA LEU A 570 24.80 -44.51 -4.17
C LEU A 570 25.72 -44.60 -5.39
N ALA A 571 26.97 -44.16 -5.24
CA ALA A 571 27.86 -43.84 -6.36
C ALA A 571 29.32 -44.27 -6.13
N GLY A 572 29.57 -45.51 -5.71
CA GLY A 572 30.93 -46.04 -5.56
C GLY A 572 31.60 -45.58 -4.27
N GLY A 573 30.85 -45.65 -3.17
CA GLY A 573 31.21 -45.23 -1.83
C GLY A 573 30.67 -43.86 -1.43
N TYR A 574 29.93 -43.16 -2.31
CA TYR A 574 29.32 -41.88 -1.95
C TYR A 574 27.80 -42.00 -1.75
N ALA A 575 27.26 -41.25 -0.79
CA ALA A 575 25.83 -41.23 -0.45
C ALA A 575 25.32 -39.82 -0.13
N TYR A 576 24.00 -39.63 -0.17
CA TYR A 576 23.32 -38.43 0.33
C TYR A 576 23.31 -38.41 1.87
N SER A 577 23.27 -37.23 2.48
CA SER A 577 23.06 -37.10 3.92
C SER A 577 21.58 -37.26 4.27
N ALA A 578 21.27 -38.24 5.13
CA ALA A 578 19.94 -38.48 5.64
C ALA A 578 19.49 -37.40 6.65
N ASP A 579 20.42 -36.66 7.25
CA ASP A 579 20.12 -35.54 8.17
C ASP A 579 19.56 -34.30 7.44
N LEU A 580 19.82 -34.19 6.14
CA LEU A 580 19.43 -33.05 5.32
C LEU A 580 18.16 -33.28 4.48
N VAL A 581 17.46 -34.40 4.70
CA VAL A 581 16.28 -34.77 3.92
C VAL A 581 15.21 -35.43 4.79
N ASN A 582 13.97 -34.94 4.68
CA ASN A 582 12.83 -35.59 5.31
C ASN A 582 12.42 -36.84 4.52
N ASN A 583 12.00 -37.89 5.23
CA ASN A 583 11.54 -39.14 4.62
C ASN A 583 10.23 -38.96 3.83
N GLU A 584 9.37 -38.03 4.26
CA GLU A 584 8.24 -37.54 3.49
C GLU A 584 8.63 -36.20 2.83
N GLN A 585 8.57 -36.14 1.50
CA GLN A 585 8.84 -34.94 0.73
C GLN A 585 7.55 -34.48 0.07
N GLN A 586 7.31 -33.17 0.06
CA GLN A 586 6.20 -32.59 -0.68
C GLN A 586 6.71 -31.61 -1.73
N TYR A 587 6.37 -31.85 -2.99
CA TYR A 587 6.77 -30.99 -4.09
C TYR A 587 5.66 -30.90 -5.14
N GLU A 588 5.28 -29.68 -5.53
CA GLU A 588 4.16 -29.42 -6.44
C GLU A 588 2.87 -30.16 -6.04
N ARG A 589 2.52 -30.14 -4.73
CA ARG A 589 1.33 -30.82 -4.16
C ARG A 589 1.35 -32.34 -4.29
N ILE A 590 2.50 -32.94 -4.59
CA ILE A 590 2.69 -34.39 -4.60
C ILE A 590 3.49 -34.79 -3.37
N ILE A 591 2.97 -35.74 -2.60
CA ILE A 591 3.68 -36.40 -1.51
C ILE A 591 4.52 -37.53 -2.10
N TYR A 592 5.78 -37.55 -1.72
CA TYR A 592 6.72 -38.62 -2.03
C TYR A 592 7.19 -39.25 -0.72
N GLN A 593 7.10 -40.57 -0.64
CA GLN A 593 7.60 -41.34 0.47
C GLN A 593 8.93 -41.98 0.06
N LEU A 594 10.03 -41.57 0.70
CA LEU A 594 11.33 -42.20 0.51
C LEU A 594 11.42 -43.51 1.31
N GLY A 595 12.46 -44.30 1.03
CA GLY A 595 12.81 -45.49 1.80
C GLY A 595 13.38 -45.15 3.18
N SER A 596 13.46 -46.16 4.04
CA SER A 596 14.05 -46.00 5.38
C SER A 596 15.54 -45.64 5.30
N PHE A 597 15.96 -44.60 6.03
CA PHE A 597 17.36 -44.24 6.20
C PHE A 597 18.06 -44.97 7.37
N THR A 598 17.41 -45.99 7.96
CA THR A 598 18.03 -46.80 9.02
C THR A 598 19.26 -47.52 8.48
N ASP A 599 20.36 -47.48 9.23
CA ASP A 599 21.62 -48.08 8.84
C ASP A 599 21.47 -49.50 8.25
N GLY A 600 22.03 -49.70 7.05
CA GLY A 600 22.06 -50.96 6.32
C GLY A 600 20.75 -51.32 5.59
N GLN A 601 19.76 -50.44 5.53
CA GLN A 601 18.54 -50.62 4.72
C GLN A 601 18.72 -50.07 3.32
N LEU A 602 18.21 -50.80 2.31
CA LEU A 602 18.16 -50.30 0.94
C LEU A 602 17.01 -49.29 0.80
N ASN A 603 17.31 -48.13 0.22
CA ASN A 603 16.39 -46.98 0.14
C ASN A 603 16.46 -46.25 -1.23
N SER A 604 17.19 -46.84 -2.19
CA SER A 604 17.33 -46.38 -3.55
C SER A 604 17.16 -47.53 -4.53
N MET A 605 16.51 -47.26 -5.67
CA MET A 605 16.37 -48.22 -6.77
C MET A 605 17.15 -47.72 -7.98
N TYR A 606 18.27 -48.35 -8.31
CA TYR A 606 18.86 -48.22 -9.64
C TYR A 606 18.03 -48.97 -10.69
N CYS A 607 17.96 -48.41 -11.89
CA CYS A 607 17.16 -48.95 -12.98
C CYS A 607 17.87 -50.14 -13.64
N ALA A 608 17.47 -51.37 -13.32
CA ALA A 608 18.05 -52.62 -13.85
C ALA A 608 17.20 -53.26 -14.98
N GLY A 609 16.20 -52.54 -15.51
CA GLY A 609 15.27 -53.05 -16.52
C GLY A 609 14.04 -53.77 -15.96
N GLN A 610 13.85 -53.75 -14.63
CA GLN A 610 12.74 -54.39 -13.92
C GLN A 610 11.38 -53.75 -14.25
N THR A 611 10.32 -54.53 -14.04
CA THR A 611 8.94 -54.03 -14.08
C THR A 611 8.42 -53.90 -12.65
N ILE A 612 7.75 -52.79 -12.37
CA ILE A 612 7.19 -52.44 -11.07
C ILE A 612 5.68 -52.41 -11.23
N ASP A 613 4.98 -53.20 -10.43
CA ASP A 613 3.52 -53.20 -10.41
C ASP A 613 3.02 -51.90 -9.79
N LEU A 614 1.99 -51.32 -10.40
CA LEU A 614 1.36 -50.09 -9.95
C LEU A 614 -0.08 -50.40 -9.52
N PRO A 615 -0.63 -49.68 -8.53
CA PRO A 615 -2.06 -49.76 -8.24
C PRO A 615 -2.89 -49.46 -9.50
N ASP A 616 -3.85 -50.35 -9.80
CA ASP A 616 -4.75 -50.17 -10.94
C ASP A 616 -5.56 -48.87 -10.78
N GLY A 617 -5.44 -47.96 -11.75
CA GLY A 617 -6.22 -46.73 -11.77
C GLY A 617 -5.98 -45.88 -13.01
N GLN A 618 -6.86 -44.91 -13.21
CA GLN A 618 -6.69 -43.86 -14.23
C GLN A 618 -5.93 -42.70 -13.59
N PHE A 619 -4.74 -42.41 -14.13
CA PHE A 619 -3.85 -41.37 -13.65
C PHE A 619 -3.30 -40.59 -14.83
N ALA A 620 -3.21 -39.27 -14.71
CA ALA A 620 -2.61 -38.42 -15.73
C ALA A 620 -1.08 -38.52 -15.79
N GLU A 621 -0.41 -38.76 -14.66
CA GLU A 621 1.05 -38.73 -14.58
C GLU A 621 1.61 -39.71 -13.54
N VAL A 622 2.78 -40.29 -13.84
CA VAL A 622 3.66 -40.93 -12.84
C VAL A 622 4.76 -39.94 -12.49
N ARG A 623 4.86 -39.59 -11.22
CA ARG A 623 5.81 -38.62 -10.66
C ARG A 623 6.96 -39.36 -9.96
N LEU A 624 8.20 -38.98 -10.23
CA LEU A 624 9.40 -39.62 -9.65
C LEU A 624 10.28 -38.62 -8.93
N LEU A 625 10.89 -39.03 -7.82
CA LEU A 625 12.11 -38.41 -7.30
C LEU A 625 13.32 -39.27 -7.64
N GLY A 626 14.40 -38.65 -8.11
CA GLY A 626 15.59 -39.39 -8.49
C GLY A 626 16.78 -38.51 -8.88
N SER A 627 17.86 -39.16 -9.25
CA SER A 627 19.08 -38.56 -9.80
C SER A 627 19.88 -39.61 -10.56
N SER A 628 20.88 -39.16 -11.32
CA SER A 628 21.86 -40.07 -11.92
C SER A 628 23.24 -39.94 -11.29
N THR A 629 24.06 -40.94 -11.52
CA THR A 629 25.47 -40.98 -11.11
C THR A 629 26.39 -41.00 -12.32
N TYR A 630 27.62 -40.50 -12.15
CA TYR A 630 28.66 -40.45 -13.17
C TYR A 630 28.24 -39.70 -14.44
N GLY A 631 27.60 -38.54 -14.28
CA GLY A 631 27.06 -37.68 -15.34
C GLY A 631 25.59 -37.97 -15.64
N ASN A 632 24.95 -37.09 -16.43
CA ASN A 632 23.56 -37.26 -16.84
C ASN A 632 23.33 -38.60 -17.56
N LYS A 633 22.14 -39.19 -17.38
CA LYS A 633 21.77 -40.47 -17.97
C LYS A 633 20.37 -40.40 -18.57
N SER A 634 20.20 -40.94 -19.76
CA SER A 634 18.91 -41.02 -20.43
C SER A 634 18.42 -42.46 -20.49
N GLY A 635 17.10 -42.64 -20.40
CA GLY A 635 16.45 -43.94 -20.50
C GLY A 635 14.96 -43.81 -20.80
N SER A 636 14.39 -44.89 -21.35
CA SER A 636 12.97 -44.97 -21.69
C SER A 636 12.21 -45.74 -20.63
N PHE A 637 11.22 -45.09 -20.01
CA PHE A 637 10.26 -45.71 -19.11
C PHE A 637 9.03 -46.14 -19.92
N THR A 638 8.58 -47.37 -19.74
CA THR A 638 7.38 -47.89 -20.44
C THR A 638 6.25 -48.07 -19.44
N LEU A 639 5.16 -47.32 -19.62
CA LEU A 639 3.94 -47.44 -18.82
C LEU A 639 3.02 -48.45 -19.50
N ASN A 640 2.65 -49.52 -18.83
CA ASN A 640 1.78 -50.57 -19.36
C ASN A 640 0.35 -50.43 -18.81
N TYR A 641 -0.63 -50.63 -19.68
CA TYR A 641 -2.05 -50.52 -19.35
C TYR A 641 -2.73 -51.89 -19.32
N THR A 642 -3.81 -52.02 -18.56
CA THR A 642 -4.56 -53.29 -18.41
C THR A 642 -5.18 -53.79 -19.72
N ASP A 643 -5.32 -52.93 -20.73
CA ASP A 643 -5.79 -53.29 -22.08
C ASP A 643 -4.70 -53.92 -22.98
N GLY A 644 -3.49 -54.13 -22.44
CA GLY A 644 -2.34 -54.71 -23.14
C GLY A 644 -1.53 -53.71 -23.97
N THR A 645 -1.91 -52.43 -24.01
CA THR A 645 -1.14 -51.38 -24.67
C THR A 645 -0.10 -50.75 -23.73
N SER A 646 0.81 -49.95 -24.28
CA SER A 646 1.80 -49.20 -23.50
C SER A 646 2.12 -47.83 -24.08
N SER A 647 2.66 -46.94 -23.26
CA SER A 647 3.25 -45.65 -23.67
C SER A 647 4.70 -45.55 -23.19
N VAL A 648 5.55 -44.91 -23.98
CA VAL A 648 6.98 -44.75 -23.67
C VAL A 648 7.29 -43.29 -23.39
N VAL A 649 7.95 -43.02 -22.27
CA VAL A 649 8.44 -41.69 -21.88
C VAL A 649 9.96 -41.73 -21.79
N ASN A 650 10.63 -40.85 -22.54
CA ASN A 650 12.08 -40.69 -22.47
C ASN A 650 12.44 -39.67 -21.41
N VAL A 651 13.26 -40.08 -20.44
CA VAL A 651 13.69 -39.24 -19.32
C VAL A 651 15.21 -39.12 -19.35
N THR A 652 15.72 -37.91 -19.21
CA THR A 652 17.13 -37.65 -18.91
C THR A 652 17.23 -37.26 -17.44
N MET A 653 17.76 -38.17 -16.63
CA MET A 653 18.07 -37.89 -15.23
C MET A 653 19.39 -37.12 -15.14
N GLN A 654 19.38 -36.09 -14.29
CA GLN A 654 20.53 -35.24 -14.07
C GLN A 654 21.45 -35.81 -12.99
N ASP A 655 22.76 -35.62 -13.19
CA ASP A 655 23.77 -36.01 -12.21
C ASP A 655 23.53 -35.32 -10.87
N TRP A 656 23.55 -36.11 -9.81
CA TRP A 656 23.28 -35.65 -8.46
C TRP A 656 24.20 -34.53 -7.95
N CYS A 657 25.43 -34.39 -8.47
CA CYS A 657 26.40 -33.36 -8.07
C CYS A 657 26.52 -32.21 -9.09
N GLN A 658 25.63 -32.13 -10.09
CA GLN A 658 25.66 -31.07 -11.11
C GLN A 658 24.36 -30.28 -11.16
N TYR A 659 24.46 -28.96 -11.16
CA TYR A 659 23.33 -28.07 -11.40
C TYR A 659 23.08 -27.88 -12.90
N GLY A 660 21.81 -27.96 -13.31
CA GLY A 660 21.35 -27.63 -14.66
C GLY A 660 20.12 -26.74 -14.54
N SER A 661 20.11 -25.62 -15.27
CA SER A 661 19.07 -24.58 -15.18
C SER A 661 17.65 -25.03 -15.47
N ASN A 662 17.45 -26.23 -16.02
CA ASN A 662 16.18 -26.70 -16.55
C ASN A 662 15.53 -27.83 -15.73
N GLN A 663 16.19 -28.32 -14.67
CA GLN A 663 15.67 -29.43 -13.85
C GLN A 663 14.99 -28.92 -12.57
N LYS A 664 13.92 -29.60 -12.16
CA LYS A 664 13.12 -29.28 -10.97
C LYS A 664 13.77 -29.89 -9.73
N ILE A 665 14.36 -29.04 -8.89
CA ILE A 665 15.04 -29.45 -7.65
C ILE A 665 13.99 -29.59 -6.55
N VAL A 666 14.01 -30.72 -5.86
CA VAL A 666 13.16 -31.01 -4.69
C VAL A 666 13.93 -30.81 -3.40
N GLN A 667 15.18 -31.29 -3.36
CA GLN A 667 16.07 -31.14 -2.20
C GLN A 667 17.45 -30.72 -2.68
N THR A 668 18.03 -29.72 -2.01
CA THR A 668 19.44 -29.33 -2.14
C THR A 668 20.15 -29.68 -0.83
N MET A 669 21.33 -30.30 -0.92
CA MET A 669 22.17 -30.61 0.23
C MET A 669 23.55 -30.01 -0.01
N ASP A 670 24.20 -29.54 1.06
CA ASP A 670 25.48 -28.82 0.98
C ASP A 670 26.71 -29.74 0.96
N HIS A 671 26.53 -31.03 1.28
CA HIS A 671 27.59 -32.03 1.29
C HIS A 671 27.07 -33.43 0.94
N ARG A 672 28.00 -34.34 0.63
CA ARG A 672 27.76 -35.79 0.45
C ARG A 672 28.69 -36.59 1.36
N HIS A 673 28.34 -37.84 1.64
CA HIS A 673 29.18 -38.74 2.42
C HIS A 673 30.15 -39.52 1.53
N ASP A 674 31.37 -39.74 2.01
CA ASP A 674 32.36 -40.66 1.44
C ASP A 674 32.66 -41.77 2.45
N LYS A 675 32.20 -42.97 2.13
CA LYS A 675 32.38 -44.20 2.91
C LYS A 675 33.83 -44.65 3.01
N ASN A 676 34.62 -44.44 1.95
CA ASN A 676 36.00 -44.92 1.91
C ASN A 676 36.92 -44.05 2.78
N ALA A 677 36.69 -42.74 2.76
CA ALA A 677 37.38 -41.79 3.63
C ALA A 677 36.75 -41.67 5.02
N ASN A 678 35.48 -42.11 5.17
CA ASN A 678 34.65 -41.89 6.35
C ASN A 678 34.55 -40.41 6.72
N THR A 679 34.28 -39.56 5.72
CA THR A 679 34.19 -38.10 5.82
C THR A 679 33.03 -37.54 5.01
N GLY A 680 32.56 -36.33 5.36
CA GLY A 680 31.68 -35.54 4.49
C GLY A 680 32.48 -34.68 3.52
N GLU A 681 32.14 -34.71 2.24
CA GLU A 681 32.72 -33.83 1.22
C GLU A 681 31.78 -32.65 0.94
N THR A 682 32.28 -31.42 1.06
CA THR A 682 31.52 -30.18 0.76
C THR A 682 31.29 -30.03 -0.75
N ILE A 683 30.40 -30.87 -1.28
CA ILE A 683 29.94 -30.88 -2.66
C ILE A 683 28.41 -30.80 -2.62
N THR A 684 27.88 -29.68 -3.13
CA THR A 684 26.44 -29.48 -3.25
C THR A 684 25.85 -30.54 -4.18
N ASN A 685 24.78 -31.18 -3.73
CA ASN A 685 24.09 -32.22 -4.48
C ASN A 685 22.57 -32.08 -4.34
N TYR A 686 21.85 -32.77 -5.22
CA TYR A 686 20.44 -32.50 -5.47
C TYR A 686 19.62 -33.78 -5.65
N ILE A 687 18.36 -33.72 -5.22
CA ILE A 687 17.30 -34.65 -5.63
C ILE A 687 16.36 -33.91 -6.58
N PHE A 688 16.01 -34.53 -7.70
CA PHE A 688 15.20 -33.92 -8.75
C PHE A 688 13.85 -34.60 -8.93
N ALA A 689 12.86 -33.84 -9.40
CA ALA A 689 11.55 -34.35 -9.81
C ALA A 689 11.50 -34.67 -11.31
N TYR A 690 10.83 -35.77 -11.68
CA TYR A 690 10.57 -36.17 -13.07
C TYR A 690 9.10 -36.51 -13.31
N TYR A 691 8.69 -36.34 -14.57
CA TYR A 691 7.29 -36.26 -14.98
C TYR A 691 7.06 -37.23 -16.13
N LEU A 692 6.30 -38.30 -15.89
CA LEU A 692 5.97 -39.28 -16.90
C LEU A 692 4.49 -39.17 -17.23
N THR A 693 4.17 -38.54 -18.36
CA THR A 693 2.80 -38.41 -18.84
C THR A 693 2.21 -39.78 -19.18
N ALA A 694 1.06 -40.09 -18.57
CA ALA A 694 0.26 -41.28 -18.82
C ALA A 694 -0.99 -40.92 -19.63
N ASN A 695 -1.65 -41.93 -20.20
CA ASN A 695 -2.96 -41.75 -20.81
C ASN A 695 -4.03 -41.83 -19.73
N ALA A 696 -4.53 -40.67 -19.29
CA ALA A 696 -5.54 -40.55 -18.23
C ALA A 696 -6.85 -41.31 -18.52
N ASN A 697 -7.13 -41.68 -19.77
CA ASN A 697 -8.32 -42.46 -20.12
C ASN A 697 -8.12 -43.98 -19.98
N LYS A 698 -6.91 -44.44 -19.66
CA LYS A 698 -6.55 -45.86 -19.53
C LYS A 698 -6.16 -46.19 -18.09
N THR A 699 -6.38 -47.44 -17.70
CA THR A 699 -5.97 -47.95 -16.39
C THR A 699 -4.51 -48.39 -16.47
N ILE A 700 -3.61 -47.70 -15.79
CA ILE A 700 -2.20 -48.10 -15.67
C ILE A 700 -2.10 -49.34 -14.77
N SER A 701 -1.15 -50.23 -15.08
CA SER A 701 -0.94 -51.49 -14.34
C SER A 701 0.49 -51.69 -13.87
N SER A 702 1.48 -51.25 -14.66
CA SER A 702 2.88 -51.38 -14.31
C SER A 702 3.76 -50.38 -15.05
N ILE A 703 4.96 -50.18 -14.56
CA ILE A 703 6.02 -49.40 -15.21
C ILE A 703 7.28 -50.26 -15.37
N LYS A 704 7.78 -50.37 -16.60
CA LYS A 704 9.11 -50.93 -16.87
C LYS A 704 10.13 -49.80 -16.91
N VAL A 705 11.10 -49.86 -15.99
CA VAL A 705 12.20 -48.89 -15.92
C VAL A 705 13.29 -49.23 -16.95
N PRO A 706 14.14 -48.27 -17.37
CA PRO A 706 15.24 -48.56 -18.28
C PRO A 706 16.29 -49.50 -17.66
N GLN A 707 17.16 -50.08 -18.48
CA GLN A 707 18.34 -50.82 -18.01
C GLN A 707 19.55 -49.89 -17.99
N ASN A 708 19.72 -49.15 -16.90
CA ASN A 708 20.82 -48.22 -16.66
C ASN A 708 21.08 -48.07 -15.15
N ASN A 709 22.10 -48.77 -14.63
CA ASN A 709 22.39 -48.82 -13.20
C ASN A 709 22.85 -47.47 -12.60
N ASN A 710 23.06 -46.45 -13.43
CA ASN A 710 23.42 -45.10 -12.98
C ASN A 710 22.21 -44.16 -12.94
N MET A 711 20.98 -44.67 -13.12
CA MET A 711 19.73 -43.93 -12.94
C MET A 711 19.04 -44.45 -11.67
N HIS A 712 18.87 -43.58 -10.69
CA HIS A 712 18.33 -43.94 -9.38
C HIS A 712 16.97 -43.27 -9.15
N VAL A 713 16.01 -44.05 -8.66
CA VAL A 713 14.68 -43.60 -8.23
C VAL A 713 14.56 -43.81 -6.73
N PHE A 714 14.17 -42.76 -6.01
CA PHE A 714 14.02 -42.77 -4.54
C PHE A 714 12.56 -42.88 -4.12
N ALA A 715 11.65 -42.31 -4.90
CA ALA A 715 10.22 -42.32 -4.62
C ALA A 715 9.40 -42.22 -5.92
N MET A 716 8.18 -42.73 -5.89
CA MET A 716 7.23 -42.69 -7.01
C MET A 716 5.80 -42.47 -6.50
N THR A 717 5.05 -41.59 -7.17
CA THR A 717 3.66 -41.28 -6.83
C THR A 717 2.82 -41.16 -8.10
N LEU A 718 1.60 -41.70 -8.08
CA LEU A 718 0.61 -41.62 -9.16
C LEU A 718 -0.27 -40.39 -8.94
N LYS A 719 -0.36 -39.52 -9.95
CA LYS A 719 -1.16 -38.30 -9.91
C LYS A 719 -2.44 -38.49 -10.76
N PRO A 720 -3.64 -38.25 -10.20
CA PRO A 720 -4.91 -38.36 -10.90
C PRO A 720 -4.95 -37.56 -12.21
#